data_AF-A0A8C9W8A8-F1
#
_entry.id   AF-A0A8C9W8A8-F1
#
_cell.length_a   1.000
_cell.length_b   1.000
_cell.length_c   1.000
_cell.angle_alpha   90.00
_cell.angle_beta   90.00
_cell.angle_gamma   90.00
#
_symmetry.space_group_name_H-M   'P 1'
#
loop_
_entity.id
_entity.type
_entity.pdbx_description
1 polymer ?
#
loop_
_entity_poly.entity_id
_entity_poly.type
_entity_poly.pdbx_seq_one_letter_code
_entity_poly.pdbx_strand_id
1 'polypeptide(L)'
;MGFLLASLCVVHLLLLADRTNAETAASGNTTQSEPFYPFGLNNGDTKYDYNNYYFYYGQYFQIQTETGFPFFGGKYHLINIYMQGFLTLGKTSSYSSPIRFPSYSRNDFIAPFWTTWNNGVNAALSYRQVTSGSVLQEVTSDINQYNPQLNFSAAWAFIATWNWTKYYSTAPLEATFQVVLVTDGTLSFVMMNYGNLSATSDVQVGYDTFNSTNYFSMPGSFQSNITNLSFTSNVNVRGRWVFRTDYCYNNCLFQDDFYPYGPNNGDSLIPPVNDGNSSVILLTETLQFFGTEYNKLYVNNNGFLTFDQPVSSSYPSMFRSGYDIIAPLWSNWNNAKSGVISYRQVTSGGDLQQATSDINQYFPQLNFTATWVFIATWDNVAFYNMDTETSFQVVLISNGNLSFVLLNYGRISYVISNLQAGFVTADSMIYFNILEQTLSTDLTFSSNINDRGRWVFQLNLNYTKGPFYPFGTNNGDTQQFWNYYYYYYYYYYYYSSYYSQRWTNNFPFFGGKYYQTSVYGNGLLSLGSNLLYYYSATIPTYSVNNIIAPFWMNINSLQRGVSSFREVTSGSILQQATSDINHYFPELNFNATWVFIATWNWLEYQPAMDNDTMFQVVLVSDGNMSFVMMNYGNLAPTSENVQVGYDSLNSSNYFSMAESFQGNITDLSFTSNVNTSGRWVFRTDYCLNDCLFQENFYPYGPSNGDTVNPSVDDGSSSAIPLINMFPYFGKPYNQLYVNNNGFLTFDQPVSSPYSSMFQSGYDVIAPLWSNWNTTKSGIISYRQVTSGSDLQRATSDINQYFPQLNFTATWVFIATWDSVAFYNMDTETSFQVVLVSNGDLSFVLFNYGRISDVISYAEAGYNTADSAHHYNILSSTSIAGLTFSKNVNVNGRWVFQTDGSCVKAYKVFLRVHVTSKGLQLNPKDPQLIQTVIYFSVFLPNYYETSVPCFQCR
;
A
#
# COMPACT_ATOMS: atom_id res chain seq x y z
N MET A 1 -56.03 -10.21 34.03
CA MET A 1 -55.85 -11.33 33.07
C MET A 1 -57.11 -11.74 32.30
N GLY A 2 -58.34 -11.43 32.76
CA GLY A 2 -59.57 -11.77 32.00
C GLY A 2 -59.94 -10.86 30.81
N PHE A 3 -59.41 -9.63 30.74
CA PHE A 3 -59.74 -8.69 29.64
C PHE A 3 -58.81 -8.80 28.41
N LEU A 4 -57.61 -9.38 28.55
CA LEU A 4 -56.68 -9.56 27.42
C LEU A 4 -57.00 -10.79 26.55
N LEU A 5 -57.69 -11.80 27.12
CA LEU A 5 -58.07 -13.02 26.39
C LEU A 5 -59.33 -12.81 25.52
N ALA A 6 -60.22 -11.87 25.87
CA ALA A 6 -61.42 -11.59 25.09
C ALA A 6 -61.11 -10.82 23.78
N SER A 7 -60.13 -9.92 23.78
CA SER A 7 -59.75 -9.13 22.59
C SER A 7 -59.01 -9.96 21.53
N LEU A 8 -58.29 -11.02 21.94
CA LEU A 8 -57.61 -11.94 21.01
C LEU A 8 -58.58 -12.92 20.32
N CYS A 9 -59.69 -13.29 20.96
CA CYS A 9 -60.71 -14.14 20.33
C CYS A 9 -61.54 -13.42 19.25
N VAL A 10 -61.82 -12.13 19.40
CA VAL A 10 -62.62 -11.37 18.43
C VAL A 10 -61.84 -11.12 17.12
N VAL A 11 -60.52 -10.90 17.21
CA VAL A 11 -59.66 -10.74 16.01
C VAL A 11 -59.49 -12.07 15.26
N HIS A 12 -59.44 -13.21 15.98
CA HIS A 12 -59.34 -14.53 15.34
C HIS A 12 -60.64 -14.96 14.63
N LEU A 13 -61.81 -14.56 15.16
CA LEU A 13 -63.11 -14.86 14.54
C LEU A 13 -63.40 -13.97 13.31
N LEU A 14 -62.91 -12.72 13.28
CA LEU A 14 -63.01 -11.86 12.10
C LEU A 14 -62.09 -12.32 10.95
N LEU A 15 -60.90 -12.83 11.26
CA LEU A 15 -59.98 -13.39 10.26
C LEU A 15 -60.43 -14.74 9.68
N LEU A 16 -61.22 -15.52 10.42
CA LEU A 16 -61.81 -16.77 9.92
C LEU A 16 -63.05 -16.53 9.05
N ALA A 17 -63.82 -15.47 9.32
CA ALA A 17 -64.98 -15.10 8.50
C ALA A 17 -64.56 -14.60 7.09
N ASP A 18 -63.43 -13.90 6.98
CA ASP A 18 -62.88 -13.47 5.67
C ASP A 18 -62.30 -14.64 4.85
N ARG A 19 -61.78 -15.69 5.50
CA ARG A 19 -61.31 -16.90 4.80
C ARG A 19 -62.45 -17.67 4.12
N THR A 20 -63.62 -17.77 4.76
CA THR A 20 -64.78 -18.46 4.17
C THR A 20 -65.41 -17.72 2.99
N ASN A 21 -65.26 -16.39 2.93
CA ASN A 21 -65.73 -15.58 1.79
C ASN A 21 -64.76 -15.63 0.61
N ALA A 22 -63.46 -15.85 0.84
CA ALA A 22 -62.48 -16.00 -0.23
C ALA A 22 -62.57 -17.38 -0.94
N GLU A 23 -62.94 -18.45 -0.22
CA GLU A 23 -63.04 -19.79 -0.80
C GLU A 23 -64.34 -20.02 -1.60
N THR A 24 -65.38 -19.22 -1.39
CA THR A 24 -66.64 -19.30 -2.16
C THR A 24 -66.67 -18.42 -3.41
N ALA A 25 -65.68 -17.56 -3.64
CA ALA A 25 -65.51 -16.81 -4.89
C ALA A 25 -64.70 -17.59 -5.97
N ALA A 26 -64.11 -18.73 -5.61
CA ALA A 26 -63.25 -19.52 -6.51
C ALA A 26 -64.01 -20.42 -7.52
N SER A 27 -65.34 -20.38 -7.57
CA SER A 27 -66.15 -21.11 -8.57
C SER A 27 -66.78 -20.21 -9.63
N GLY A 28 -66.36 -18.94 -9.73
CA GLY A 28 -66.78 -18.02 -10.78
C GLY A 28 -65.74 -17.90 -11.88
N ASN A 29 -65.96 -18.60 -13.00
CA ASN A 29 -65.18 -18.49 -14.23
C ASN A 29 -65.31 -17.06 -14.80
N THR A 30 -64.42 -16.15 -14.41
CA THR A 30 -64.21 -14.85 -15.06
C THR A 30 -62.70 -14.65 -15.23
N THR A 31 -62.25 -14.60 -16.48
CA THR A 31 -60.92 -14.12 -16.87
C THR A 31 -60.79 -12.65 -16.45
N GLN A 32 -60.32 -12.39 -15.24
CA GLN A 32 -59.94 -11.04 -14.80
C GLN A 32 -58.58 -10.69 -15.41
N SER A 33 -58.44 -9.49 -15.98
CA SER A 33 -57.21 -9.04 -16.62
C SER A 33 -56.10 -8.88 -15.59
N GLU A 34 -54.90 -9.36 -15.92
CA GLU A 34 -53.70 -9.14 -15.10
C GLU A 34 -53.42 -7.63 -14.93
N PRO A 35 -52.80 -7.18 -13.82
CA PRO A 35 -52.66 -5.75 -13.48
C PRO A 35 -51.59 -5.00 -14.30
N PHE A 36 -51.16 -5.55 -15.43
CA PHE A 36 -50.07 -5.04 -16.23
C PHE A 36 -50.51 -3.97 -17.23
N TYR A 37 -49.73 -2.90 -17.35
CA TYR A 37 -49.83 -2.07 -18.54
C TYR A 37 -49.34 -2.86 -19.77
N PRO A 38 -49.91 -2.65 -20.97
CA PRO A 38 -49.58 -3.43 -22.17
C PRO A 38 -48.07 -3.44 -22.43
N PHE A 39 -47.46 -4.61 -22.58
CA PHE A 39 -46.00 -4.75 -22.72
C PHE A 39 -45.62 -5.70 -23.88
N GLY A 40 -44.34 -5.71 -24.24
CA GLY A 40 -43.78 -6.50 -25.34
C GLY A 40 -43.67 -5.72 -26.66
N LEU A 41 -43.00 -6.33 -27.65
CA LEU A 41 -42.61 -5.68 -28.92
C LEU A 41 -43.79 -5.03 -29.65
N ASN A 42 -44.98 -5.63 -29.62
CA ASN A 42 -46.18 -5.09 -30.28
C ASN A 42 -46.71 -3.80 -29.62
N ASN A 43 -46.27 -3.49 -28.41
CA ASN A 43 -46.62 -2.28 -27.67
C ASN A 43 -45.48 -1.24 -27.71
N GLY A 44 -44.47 -1.42 -28.57
CA GLY A 44 -43.34 -0.51 -28.73
C GLY A 44 -42.23 -0.69 -27.70
N ASP A 45 -42.25 -1.77 -26.92
CA ASP A 45 -41.20 -2.04 -25.94
C ASP A 45 -39.91 -2.48 -26.63
N THR A 46 -38.79 -2.08 -26.07
CA THR A 46 -37.49 -2.67 -26.38
C THR A 46 -37.36 -3.97 -25.60
N LYS A 47 -37.08 -5.07 -26.32
CA LYS A 47 -36.78 -6.36 -25.71
C LYS A 47 -35.29 -6.47 -25.48
N TYR A 48 -34.90 -6.73 -24.24
CA TYR A 48 -33.53 -7.05 -23.88
C TYR A 48 -33.37 -8.58 -23.90
N ASP A 49 -32.89 -9.10 -25.04
CA ASP A 49 -32.67 -10.53 -25.27
C ASP A 49 -31.20 -10.90 -24.98
N TYR A 50 -30.97 -11.87 -24.10
CA TYR A 50 -29.63 -12.36 -23.78
C TYR A 50 -29.48 -13.84 -24.18
N ASN A 51 -28.68 -14.10 -25.21
CA ASN A 51 -28.39 -15.43 -25.75
C ASN A 51 -27.05 -15.99 -25.21
N ASN A 52 -26.97 -16.33 -23.93
CA ASN A 52 -25.80 -17.08 -23.43
C ASN A 52 -26.15 -18.01 -22.26
N TYR A 53 -25.67 -19.25 -22.34
CA TYR A 53 -25.97 -20.37 -21.42
C TYR A 53 -25.44 -20.19 -19.98
N TYR A 54 -24.84 -19.05 -19.64
CA TYR A 54 -24.28 -18.77 -18.31
C TYR A 54 -24.52 -17.30 -17.91
N PHE A 55 -25.33 -17.09 -16.87
CA PHE A 55 -25.54 -15.78 -16.26
C PHE A 55 -24.32 -15.43 -15.39
N TYR A 56 -23.55 -14.41 -15.79
CA TYR A 56 -22.59 -13.80 -14.87
C TYR A 56 -23.32 -12.80 -13.96
N TYR A 57 -22.98 -12.80 -12.68
CA TYR A 57 -23.58 -11.91 -11.68
C TYR A 57 -23.35 -10.42 -12.03
N GLY A 58 -24.38 -9.59 -11.83
CA GLY A 58 -24.27 -8.13 -11.98
C GLY A 58 -24.53 -7.55 -13.37
N GLN A 59 -25.19 -8.27 -14.28
CA GLN A 59 -25.57 -7.73 -15.58
C GLN A 59 -26.78 -6.78 -15.51
N TYR A 60 -26.60 -5.57 -16.04
CA TYR A 60 -27.61 -4.52 -16.14
C TYR A 60 -27.53 -3.81 -17.50
N PHE A 61 -28.59 -3.09 -17.86
CA PHE A 61 -28.51 -2.01 -18.84
C PHE A 61 -28.93 -0.69 -18.17
N GLN A 62 -28.55 0.42 -18.80
CA GLN A 62 -28.82 1.76 -18.27
C GLN A 62 -29.80 2.48 -19.17
N ILE A 63 -30.68 3.26 -18.55
CA ILE A 63 -31.44 4.28 -19.24
C ILE A 63 -31.07 5.66 -18.67
N GLN A 64 -31.17 6.66 -19.54
CA GLN A 64 -31.12 8.06 -19.15
C GLN A 64 -32.51 8.67 -19.32
N THR A 65 -32.93 9.48 -18.35
CA THR A 65 -34.17 10.27 -18.38
C THR A 65 -33.86 11.76 -18.49
N GLU A 66 -34.61 12.47 -19.32
CA GLU A 66 -34.40 13.91 -19.59
C GLU A 66 -34.84 14.79 -18.41
N THR A 67 -35.91 14.43 -17.71
CA THR A 67 -36.49 15.24 -16.63
C THR A 67 -35.97 14.86 -15.26
N GLY A 68 -35.35 13.67 -15.12
CA GLY A 68 -34.94 13.10 -13.84
C GLY A 68 -36.12 12.52 -13.06
N PHE A 69 -35.93 11.37 -12.42
CA PHE A 69 -36.93 10.73 -11.57
C PHE A 69 -36.71 11.11 -10.10
N PRO A 70 -37.62 11.86 -9.44
CA PRO A 70 -37.53 12.13 -8.01
C PRO A 70 -37.66 10.84 -7.19
N PHE A 71 -36.77 10.61 -6.23
CA PHE A 71 -36.83 9.46 -5.32
C PHE A 71 -36.20 9.82 -3.96
N PHE A 72 -37.02 9.96 -2.93
CA PHE A 72 -36.70 10.27 -1.52
C PHE A 72 -35.61 11.35 -1.35
N GLY A 73 -35.86 12.55 -1.88
CA GLY A 73 -34.96 13.70 -1.76
C GLY A 73 -33.87 13.78 -2.85
N GLY A 74 -33.67 12.73 -3.65
CA GLY A 74 -32.81 12.74 -4.83
C GLY A 74 -33.60 12.88 -6.14
N LYS A 75 -32.93 13.32 -7.22
CA LYS A 75 -33.48 13.35 -8.59
C LYS A 75 -32.55 12.65 -9.57
N TYR A 76 -32.94 11.46 -10.03
CA TYR A 76 -32.05 10.53 -10.72
C TYR A 76 -32.25 10.58 -12.24
N HIS A 77 -31.18 10.89 -12.97
CA HIS A 77 -31.19 10.87 -14.44
C HIS A 77 -30.70 9.54 -15.02
N LEU A 78 -29.99 8.73 -14.22
CA LEU A 78 -29.46 7.44 -14.61
C LEU A 78 -30.14 6.33 -13.80
N ILE A 79 -30.69 5.33 -14.48
CA ILE A 79 -31.36 4.18 -13.85
C ILE A 79 -30.74 2.91 -14.42
N ASN A 80 -30.26 2.03 -13.55
CA ASN A 80 -29.68 0.74 -13.91
C ASN A 80 -30.72 -0.34 -13.67
N ILE A 81 -30.97 -1.18 -14.67
CA ILE A 81 -31.99 -2.23 -14.62
C ILE A 81 -31.31 -3.58 -14.71
N TYR A 82 -31.50 -4.42 -13.68
CA TYR A 82 -30.83 -5.71 -13.54
C TYR A 82 -31.74 -6.86 -13.95
N MET A 83 -31.15 -7.86 -14.59
CA MET A 83 -31.88 -9.09 -14.99
C MET A 83 -32.37 -9.90 -13.80
N GLN A 84 -31.84 -9.67 -12.60
CA GLN A 84 -32.24 -10.33 -11.35
C GLN A 84 -33.53 -9.74 -10.74
N GLY A 85 -34.18 -8.77 -11.39
CA GLY A 85 -35.47 -8.22 -10.96
C GLY A 85 -35.37 -7.05 -9.98
N PHE A 86 -34.29 -6.25 -10.09
CA PHE A 86 -34.10 -5.02 -9.31
C PHE A 86 -33.51 -3.90 -10.15
N LEU A 87 -33.58 -2.68 -9.62
CA LEU A 87 -33.05 -1.47 -10.20
C LEU A 87 -32.18 -0.76 -9.17
N THR A 88 -31.17 -0.04 -9.64
CA THR A 88 -30.46 0.95 -8.83
C THR A 88 -30.51 2.33 -9.49
N LEU A 89 -30.66 3.36 -8.67
CA LEU A 89 -30.71 4.75 -9.13
C LEU A 89 -29.33 5.40 -8.98
N GLY A 90 -28.83 6.06 -10.03
CA GLY A 90 -27.56 6.78 -10.05
C GLY A 90 -26.31 5.88 -10.12
N LYS A 91 -26.14 4.93 -9.20
CA LYS A 91 -24.95 4.05 -9.08
C LYS A 91 -25.27 2.60 -9.42
N THR A 92 -24.28 1.85 -9.88
CA THR A 92 -24.41 0.41 -10.13
C THR A 92 -24.21 -0.38 -8.83
N SER A 93 -24.92 -1.49 -8.71
CA SER A 93 -24.78 -2.44 -7.62
C SER A 93 -23.77 -3.54 -7.96
N SER A 94 -22.90 -3.85 -6.99
CA SER A 94 -22.04 -5.05 -7.00
C SER A 94 -22.72 -6.28 -6.39
N TYR A 95 -23.95 -6.14 -5.87
CA TYR A 95 -24.66 -7.24 -5.23
C TYR A 95 -25.16 -8.23 -6.27
N SER A 96 -24.73 -9.48 -6.10
CA SER A 96 -25.09 -10.61 -6.95
C SER A 96 -26.34 -11.35 -6.51
N SER A 97 -26.74 -11.15 -5.25
CA SER A 97 -27.85 -11.85 -4.58
C SER A 97 -28.72 -10.86 -3.81
N PRO A 98 -30.02 -11.16 -3.60
CA PRO A 98 -30.92 -10.32 -2.83
C PRO A 98 -30.38 -10.05 -1.43
N ILE A 99 -30.45 -8.79 -1.02
CA ILE A 99 -30.17 -8.36 0.35
C ILE A 99 -31.47 -7.96 1.03
N ARG A 100 -31.52 -8.07 2.36
CA ARG A 100 -32.70 -7.69 3.14
C ARG A 100 -32.77 -6.18 3.27
N PHE A 101 -33.98 -5.62 3.16
CA PHE A 101 -34.25 -4.23 3.52
C PHE A 101 -34.76 -4.15 4.97
N PRO A 102 -34.21 -3.25 5.82
CA PRO A 102 -33.18 -2.25 5.50
C PRO A 102 -31.81 -2.91 5.30
N SER A 103 -31.10 -2.49 4.25
CA SER A 103 -29.80 -3.02 3.84
C SER A 103 -28.63 -2.22 4.39
N TYR A 104 -28.87 -0.96 4.79
CA TYR A 104 -27.84 0.03 5.12
C TYR A 104 -26.76 0.16 4.04
N SER A 105 -27.14 -0.15 2.79
CA SER A 105 -26.22 -0.13 1.66
C SER A 105 -25.97 1.29 1.15
N ARG A 106 -24.98 1.45 0.26
CA ARG A 106 -24.69 2.72 -0.41
C ARG A 106 -25.47 2.93 -1.72
N ASN A 107 -26.49 2.13 -2.00
CA ASN A 107 -27.28 2.19 -3.23
C ASN A 107 -28.75 2.46 -2.93
N ASP A 108 -29.39 3.26 -3.79
CA ASP A 108 -30.84 3.38 -3.84
C ASP A 108 -31.41 2.27 -4.70
N PHE A 109 -32.15 1.36 -4.09
CA PHE A 109 -32.74 0.17 -4.69
C PHE A 109 -34.24 0.30 -4.90
N ILE A 110 -34.70 -0.16 -6.06
CA ILE A 110 -36.09 -0.55 -6.29
C ILE A 110 -36.08 -2.02 -6.70
N ALA A 111 -36.60 -2.88 -5.84
CA ALA A 111 -36.64 -4.33 -6.04
C ALA A 111 -38.10 -4.78 -6.23
N PRO A 112 -38.68 -4.71 -7.45
CA PRO A 112 -40.01 -5.26 -7.70
C PRO A 112 -40.07 -6.76 -7.43
N PHE A 113 -39.00 -7.52 -7.75
CA PHE A 113 -38.87 -8.94 -7.41
C PHE A 113 -37.41 -9.42 -7.55
N TRP A 114 -36.55 -9.13 -6.56
CA TRP A 114 -35.13 -9.46 -6.64
C TRP A 114 -34.86 -10.91 -6.20
N THR A 115 -34.33 -11.76 -7.10
CA THR A 115 -33.96 -13.16 -6.81
C THR A 115 -32.73 -13.66 -7.57
N THR A 116 -32.19 -14.85 -7.23
CA THR A 116 -30.97 -15.46 -7.81
C THR A 116 -31.26 -16.56 -8.84
N TRP A 117 -32.29 -16.43 -9.69
CA TRP A 117 -32.63 -17.46 -10.67
C TRP A 117 -31.51 -17.68 -11.69
N ASN A 118 -30.61 -18.65 -11.42
CA ASN A 118 -29.30 -18.71 -12.07
C ASN A 118 -29.08 -19.85 -13.07
N ASN A 119 -30.04 -20.73 -13.36
CA ASN A 119 -29.80 -21.83 -14.32
C ASN A 119 -31.01 -22.11 -15.22
N GLY A 120 -30.86 -21.83 -16.53
CA GLY A 120 -31.73 -22.29 -17.60
C GLY A 120 -33.12 -21.65 -17.65
N VAL A 121 -33.22 -20.32 -17.54
CA VAL A 121 -34.49 -19.59 -17.66
C VAL A 121 -34.53 -18.86 -19.01
N ASN A 122 -35.58 -19.06 -19.80
CA ASN A 122 -35.99 -18.13 -20.85
C ASN A 122 -36.59 -16.90 -20.15
N ALA A 123 -35.73 -15.94 -19.84
CA ALA A 123 -36.08 -14.68 -19.20
C ALA A 123 -36.19 -13.59 -20.27
N ALA A 124 -37.39 -13.06 -20.49
CA ALA A 124 -37.59 -11.89 -21.35
C ALA A 124 -37.80 -10.65 -20.47
N LEU A 125 -36.96 -9.64 -20.64
CA LEU A 125 -37.14 -8.32 -20.08
C LEU A 125 -37.53 -7.35 -21.19
N SER A 126 -38.71 -6.75 -21.09
CA SER A 126 -39.19 -5.73 -22.03
C SER A 126 -39.35 -4.41 -21.30
N TYR A 127 -38.92 -3.30 -21.90
CA TYR A 127 -39.02 -1.98 -21.28
C TYR A 127 -39.32 -0.88 -22.29
N ARG A 128 -39.86 0.25 -21.81
CA ARG A 128 -40.00 1.49 -22.58
C ARG A 128 -40.03 2.72 -21.68
N GLN A 129 -39.63 3.86 -22.25
CA GLN A 129 -39.89 5.19 -21.71
C GLN A 129 -41.08 5.81 -22.46
N VAL A 130 -41.99 6.47 -21.74
CA VAL A 130 -43.23 7.04 -22.28
C VAL A 130 -43.35 8.50 -21.83
N THR A 131 -43.45 9.43 -22.77
CA THR A 131 -43.64 10.87 -22.53
C THR A 131 -44.94 11.41 -23.14
N SER A 132 -45.68 10.58 -23.88
CA SER A 132 -47.02 10.89 -24.41
C SER A 132 -47.77 9.59 -24.77
N GLY A 133 -49.08 9.68 -25.02
CA GLY A 133 -49.90 8.56 -25.48
C GLY A 133 -50.85 7.97 -24.42
N SER A 134 -51.61 6.96 -24.82
CA SER A 134 -52.70 6.38 -24.01
C SER A 134 -52.23 5.77 -22.69
N VAL A 135 -51.07 5.11 -22.68
CA VAL A 135 -50.51 4.49 -21.46
C VAL A 135 -50.14 5.54 -20.42
N LEU A 136 -49.60 6.69 -20.83
CA LEU A 136 -49.26 7.77 -19.90
C LEU A 136 -50.53 8.39 -19.28
N GLN A 137 -51.61 8.49 -20.07
CA GLN A 137 -52.92 8.92 -19.58
C GLN A 137 -53.54 7.90 -18.63
N GLU A 138 -53.38 6.61 -18.89
CA GLU A 138 -53.86 5.52 -18.03
C GLU A 138 -53.14 5.53 -16.67
N VAL A 139 -51.81 5.61 -16.66
CA VAL A 139 -51.02 5.74 -15.42
C VAL A 139 -51.40 7.00 -14.65
N THR A 140 -51.64 8.11 -15.36
CA THR A 140 -52.12 9.36 -14.74
C THR A 140 -53.49 9.19 -14.08
N SER A 141 -54.42 8.54 -14.79
CA SER A 141 -55.76 8.25 -14.27
C SER A 141 -55.69 7.34 -13.04
N ASP A 142 -54.86 6.30 -13.07
CA ASP A 142 -54.69 5.36 -11.95
C ASP A 142 -54.13 6.07 -10.71
N ILE A 143 -53.08 6.89 -10.85
CA ILE A 143 -52.53 7.65 -9.71
C ILE A 143 -53.57 8.59 -9.12
N ASN A 144 -54.32 9.31 -9.95
CA ASN A 144 -55.37 10.22 -9.48
C ASN A 144 -56.55 9.47 -8.86
N GLN A 145 -56.88 8.26 -9.33
CA GLN A 145 -57.89 7.42 -8.69
C GLN A 145 -57.46 7.02 -7.28
N TYR A 146 -56.20 6.66 -7.08
CA TYR A 146 -55.68 6.27 -5.77
C TYR A 146 -55.40 7.47 -4.87
N ASN A 147 -55.12 8.64 -5.45
CA ASN A 147 -54.73 9.87 -4.75
C ASN A 147 -55.48 11.10 -5.31
N PRO A 148 -56.80 11.20 -5.14
CA PRO A 148 -57.64 12.21 -5.80
C PRO A 148 -57.33 13.66 -5.40
N GLN A 149 -56.54 13.86 -4.35
CA GLN A 149 -56.17 15.18 -3.82
C GLN A 149 -54.93 15.79 -4.51
N LEU A 150 -54.18 15.01 -5.30
CA LEU A 150 -52.85 15.43 -5.77
C LEU A 150 -52.84 16.14 -7.13
N ASN A 151 -53.94 16.08 -7.91
CA ASN A 151 -54.02 16.63 -9.27
C ASN A 151 -52.81 16.26 -10.15
N PHE A 152 -52.40 14.99 -10.09
CA PHE A 152 -51.21 14.49 -10.75
C PHE A 152 -51.39 14.46 -12.28
N SER A 153 -50.34 14.80 -13.02
CA SER A 153 -50.34 14.72 -14.49
C SER A 153 -48.98 14.21 -14.97
N ALA A 154 -48.88 12.93 -15.32
CA ALA A 154 -47.59 12.34 -15.65
C ALA A 154 -46.96 13.02 -16.87
N ALA A 155 -45.70 13.47 -16.71
CA ALA A 155 -44.86 13.98 -17.79
C ALA A 155 -43.96 12.86 -18.36
N TRP A 156 -43.64 11.87 -17.53
CA TRP A 156 -42.80 10.74 -17.91
C TRP A 156 -43.18 9.48 -17.15
N ALA A 157 -43.14 8.34 -17.82
CA ALA A 157 -43.24 7.02 -17.22
C ALA A 157 -42.20 6.06 -17.81
N PHE A 158 -41.56 5.26 -16.97
CA PHE A 158 -40.77 4.10 -17.38
C PHE A 158 -41.48 2.83 -16.96
N ILE A 159 -41.60 1.89 -17.88
CA ILE A 159 -42.24 0.60 -17.65
C ILE A 159 -41.22 -0.48 -17.98
N ALA A 160 -40.95 -1.39 -17.05
CA ALA A 160 -40.15 -2.59 -17.28
C ALA A 160 -40.88 -3.83 -16.78
N THR A 161 -40.95 -4.85 -17.62
CA THR A 161 -41.66 -6.11 -17.36
C THR A 161 -40.70 -7.27 -17.51
N TRP A 162 -40.57 -8.07 -16.46
CA TRP A 162 -39.88 -9.35 -16.46
C TRP A 162 -40.92 -10.46 -16.66
N ASN A 163 -40.72 -11.28 -17.69
CA ASN A 163 -41.51 -12.47 -17.96
C ASN A 163 -40.54 -13.66 -18.01
N TRP A 164 -40.46 -14.41 -16.91
CA TRP A 164 -39.48 -15.47 -16.71
C TRP A 164 -40.12 -16.85 -16.78
N THR A 165 -39.53 -17.76 -17.57
CA THR A 165 -39.97 -19.16 -17.70
C THR A 165 -38.76 -20.11 -17.65
N LYS A 166 -38.78 -21.16 -16.81
CA LYS A 166 -37.63 -22.08 -16.66
C LYS A 166 -37.67 -23.26 -17.65
N TYR A 167 -36.53 -23.58 -18.28
CA TYR A 167 -36.36 -24.57 -19.36
C TYR A 167 -36.14 -26.03 -18.87
N TYR A 168 -35.52 -26.26 -17.70
CA TYR A 168 -35.06 -27.60 -17.27
C TYR A 168 -35.76 -28.19 -16.02
N SER A 169 -36.97 -27.77 -15.69
CA SER A 169 -37.71 -28.28 -14.52
C SER A 169 -38.92 -29.11 -14.94
N THR A 170 -39.18 -30.21 -14.23
CA THR A 170 -40.40 -31.03 -14.40
C THR A 170 -41.68 -30.30 -14.02
N ALA A 171 -41.57 -29.11 -13.41
CA ALA A 171 -42.64 -28.11 -13.26
C ALA A 171 -42.17 -26.75 -13.79
N PRO A 172 -42.92 -26.05 -14.67
CA PRO A 172 -42.56 -24.72 -15.11
C PRO A 172 -42.61 -23.77 -13.92
N LEU A 173 -41.45 -23.23 -13.52
CA LEU A 173 -41.41 -22.06 -12.65
C LEU A 173 -41.58 -20.84 -13.56
N GLU A 174 -42.65 -20.10 -13.33
CA GLU A 174 -43.04 -18.89 -14.04
C GLU A 174 -43.13 -17.72 -13.06
N ALA A 175 -42.58 -16.56 -13.44
CA ALA A 175 -42.78 -15.31 -12.74
C ALA A 175 -42.94 -14.17 -13.74
N THR A 176 -44.10 -13.51 -13.69
CA THR A 176 -44.34 -12.28 -14.45
C THR A 176 -44.57 -11.13 -13.48
N PHE A 177 -43.77 -10.07 -13.59
CA PHE A 177 -43.91 -8.87 -12.78
C PHE A 177 -43.43 -7.64 -13.55
N GLN A 178 -43.93 -6.47 -13.16
CA GLN A 178 -43.68 -5.20 -13.83
C GLN A 178 -43.43 -4.10 -12.80
N VAL A 179 -42.45 -3.23 -13.08
CA VAL A 179 -42.25 -1.97 -12.36
C VAL A 179 -42.66 -0.81 -13.25
N VAL A 180 -43.30 0.19 -12.66
CA VAL A 180 -43.59 1.48 -13.31
C VAL A 180 -43.05 2.61 -12.45
N LEU A 181 -42.14 3.39 -13.01
CA LEU A 181 -41.67 4.64 -12.42
C LEU A 181 -42.39 5.77 -13.14
N VAL A 182 -43.11 6.64 -12.42
CA VAL A 182 -43.87 7.73 -13.05
C VAL A 182 -43.65 9.05 -12.30
N THR A 183 -43.52 10.15 -13.04
CA THR A 183 -43.38 11.49 -12.47
C THR A 183 -44.00 12.57 -13.34
N ASP A 184 -44.45 13.66 -12.72
CA ASP A 184 -44.80 14.92 -13.39
C ASP A 184 -43.63 15.93 -13.42
N GLY A 185 -42.46 15.53 -12.88
CA GLY A 185 -41.27 16.36 -12.67
C GLY A 185 -41.07 16.78 -11.21
N THR A 186 -42.12 16.74 -10.39
CA THR A 186 -42.10 17.06 -8.95
C THR A 186 -42.58 15.88 -8.11
N LEU A 187 -43.80 15.40 -8.35
CA LEU A 187 -44.37 14.21 -7.72
C LEU A 187 -43.87 12.95 -8.42
N SER A 188 -43.63 11.88 -7.66
CA SER A 188 -43.15 10.62 -8.22
C SER A 188 -43.73 9.41 -7.52
N PHE A 189 -43.93 8.35 -8.29
CA PHE A 189 -44.46 7.10 -7.80
C PHE A 189 -43.72 5.90 -8.38
N VAL A 190 -43.60 4.86 -7.55
CA VAL A 190 -43.18 3.52 -7.95
C VAL A 190 -44.37 2.60 -7.85
N MET A 191 -44.75 1.97 -8.96
CA MET A 191 -45.74 0.89 -8.98
C MET A 191 -45.05 -0.45 -9.22
N MET A 192 -45.55 -1.49 -8.56
CA MET A 192 -45.13 -2.88 -8.74
C MET A 192 -46.38 -3.72 -9.01
N ASN A 193 -46.44 -4.33 -10.20
CA ASN A 193 -47.54 -5.17 -10.65
C ASN A 193 -47.07 -6.63 -10.71
N TYR A 194 -47.90 -7.55 -10.21
CA TYR A 194 -47.59 -8.98 -10.10
C TYR A 194 -48.66 -9.82 -10.82
N GLY A 195 -48.20 -10.71 -11.70
CA GLY A 195 -49.01 -11.71 -12.39
C GLY A 195 -48.84 -13.06 -11.72
N ASN A 196 -48.72 -14.13 -12.49
CA ASN A 196 -48.40 -15.44 -11.92
C ASN A 196 -46.99 -15.45 -11.31
N LEU A 197 -46.85 -15.87 -10.05
CA LEU A 197 -45.59 -16.00 -9.34
C LEU A 197 -45.42 -17.42 -8.80
N SER A 198 -44.33 -18.08 -9.20
CA SER A 198 -43.97 -19.40 -8.68
C SER A 198 -43.19 -19.30 -7.38
N ALA A 199 -43.36 -20.30 -6.50
CA ALA A 199 -42.67 -20.35 -5.22
C ALA A 199 -41.15 -20.46 -5.41
N THR A 200 -40.40 -19.56 -4.78
CA THR A 200 -38.94 -19.54 -4.77
C THR A 200 -38.43 -19.07 -3.40
N SER A 201 -37.29 -19.58 -2.95
CA SER A 201 -36.59 -19.02 -1.79
C SER A 201 -35.80 -17.77 -2.20
N ASP A 202 -35.44 -16.95 -1.22
CA ASP A 202 -34.54 -15.80 -1.40
C ASP A 202 -35.04 -14.76 -2.41
N VAL A 203 -36.15 -14.11 -2.06
CA VAL A 203 -36.71 -12.98 -2.81
C VAL A 203 -36.79 -11.74 -1.91
N GLN A 204 -36.20 -10.63 -2.34
CA GLN A 204 -36.46 -9.32 -1.74
C GLN A 204 -37.43 -8.52 -2.60
N VAL A 205 -38.46 -7.94 -1.96
CA VAL A 205 -39.41 -7.05 -2.63
C VAL A 205 -39.57 -5.74 -1.85
N GLY A 206 -39.53 -4.61 -2.56
CA GLY A 206 -39.73 -3.28 -2.01
C GLY A 206 -38.68 -2.29 -2.50
N TYR A 207 -38.34 -1.30 -1.67
CA TYR A 207 -37.32 -0.31 -1.99
C TYR A 207 -36.49 0.04 -0.76
N ASP A 208 -35.30 0.55 -1.00
CA ASP A 208 -34.37 0.96 0.05
C ASP A 208 -33.50 2.09 -0.50
N THR A 209 -33.18 3.07 0.34
CA THR A 209 -32.35 4.20 -0.06
C THR A 209 -30.97 4.08 0.56
N PHE A 210 -30.05 4.96 0.16
CA PHE A 210 -28.75 5.08 0.79
C PHE A 210 -28.85 5.08 2.32
N ASN A 211 -28.09 4.18 2.95
CA ASN A 211 -28.07 3.90 4.39
C ASN A 211 -29.45 3.64 5.01
N SER A 212 -30.41 3.20 4.21
CA SER A 212 -31.80 2.94 4.61
C SER A 212 -32.49 4.10 5.31
N THR A 213 -32.18 5.33 4.89
CA THR A 213 -32.88 6.54 5.42
C THR A 213 -34.38 6.48 5.18
N ASN A 214 -34.79 5.90 4.06
CA ASN A 214 -36.15 5.51 3.70
C ASN A 214 -36.11 4.11 3.09
N TYR A 215 -36.92 3.19 3.61
CA TYR A 215 -37.03 1.85 3.06
C TYR A 215 -38.41 1.27 3.30
N PHE A 216 -38.77 0.32 2.44
CA PHE A 216 -39.95 -0.51 2.62
C PHE A 216 -39.63 -1.92 2.14
N SER A 217 -39.82 -2.91 3.01
CA SER A 217 -39.74 -4.33 2.66
C SER A 217 -41.14 -4.93 2.68
N MET A 218 -41.57 -5.56 1.60
CA MET A 218 -42.90 -6.19 1.59
C MET A 218 -42.97 -7.36 2.57
N PRO A 219 -44.09 -7.53 3.29
CA PRO A 219 -44.36 -8.72 4.09
C PRO A 219 -44.26 -9.99 3.23
N GLY A 220 -43.47 -10.96 3.67
CA GLY A 220 -43.19 -12.18 2.89
C GLY A 220 -41.85 -12.17 2.15
N SER A 221 -41.11 -11.05 2.14
CA SER A 221 -39.72 -11.04 1.61
C SER A 221 -38.87 -12.09 2.32
N PHE A 222 -38.12 -12.89 1.55
CA PHE A 222 -37.39 -14.09 1.97
C PHE A 222 -38.26 -15.17 2.66
N GLN A 223 -39.57 -15.21 2.39
CA GLN A 223 -40.48 -16.26 2.83
C GLN A 223 -41.08 -16.98 1.63
N SER A 224 -41.51 -18.24 1.82
CA SER A 224 -42.06 -19.07 0.73
C SER A 224 -43.44 -18.62 0.24
N ASN A 225 -44.15 -17.79 1.02
CA ASN A 225 -45.47 -17.25 0.67
C ASN A 225 -45.42 -15.93 -0.12
N ILE A 226 -44.24 -15.53 -0.62
CA ILE A 226 -44.08 -14.32 -1.45
C ILE A 226 -44.96 -14.33 -2.72
N THR A 227 -45.42 -15.51 -3.16
CA THR A 227 -46.38 -15.66 -4.27
C THR A 227 -47.74 -15.03 -4.00
N ASN A 228 -48.09 -14.74 -2.73
CA ASN A 228 -49.32 -14.03 -2.38
C ASN A 228 -49.34 -12.58 -2.88
N LEU A 229 -48.21 -12.03 -3.34
CA LEU A 229 -48.17 -10.69 -3.94
C LEU A 229 -49.09 -10.57 -5.16
N SER A 230 -49.29 -11.65 -5.92
CA SER A 230 -50.27 -11.74 -7.02
C SER A 230 -51.73 -11.50 -6.57
N PHE A 231 -51.99 -11.57 -5.27
CA PHE A 231 -53.34 -11.54 -4.68
C PHE A 231 -53.53 -10.42 -3.67
N THR A 232 -52.48 -9.65 -3.36
CA THR A 232 -52.50 -8.58 -2.36
C THR A 232 -52.26 -7.22 -3.01
N SER A 233 -52.62 -6.14 -2.33
CA SER A 233 -52.53 -4.78 -2.82
C SER A 233 -52.65 -3.76 -1.69
N ASN A 234 -52.03 -2.59 -1.84
CA ASN A 234 -52.29 -1.42 -0.99
C ASN A 234 -53.24 -0.39 -1.64
N VAL A 235 -53.68 -0.61 -2.88
CA VAL A 235 -54.59 0.27 -3.64
C VAL A 235 -55.89 -0.43 -4.04
N ASN A 236 -56.18 -1.59 -3.44
CA ASN A 236 -57.35 -2.41 -3.73
C ASN A 236 -57.47 -2.86 -5.20
N VAL A 237 -56.33 -3.02 -5.88
CA VAL A 237 -56.22 -3.61 -7.22
C VAL A 237 -55.35 -4.85 -7.10
N ARG A 238 -55.94 -6.03 -7.28
CA ARG A 238 -55.28 -7.33 -7.11
C ARG A 238 -53.92 -7.36 -7.82
N GLY A 239 -52.85 -7.64 -7.07
CA GLY A 239 -51.49 -7.74 -7.61
C GLY A 239 -50.79 -6.41 -7.85
N ARG A 240 -51.38 -5.27 -7.50
CA ARG A 240 -50.79 -3.93 -7.71
C ARG A 240 -50.43 -3.27 -6.38
N TRP A 241 -49.20 -2.78 -6.29
CA TRP A 241 -48.68 -2.00 -5.18
C TRP A 241 -48.15 -0.66 -5.67
N VAL A 242 -48.52 0.43 -5.00
CA VAL A 242 -48.16 1.80 -5.41
C VAL A 242 -47.56 2.56 -4.24
N PHE A 243 -46.40 3.18 -4.44
CA PHE A 243 -45.68 3.96 -3.44
C PHE A 243 -45.41 5.36 -3.97
N ARG A 244 -45.74 6.38 -3.17
CA ARG A 244 -45.30 7.75 -3.43
C ARG A 244 -43.84 7.89 -2.99
N THR A 245 -42.99 8.42 -3.84
CA THR A 245 -41.53 8.42 -3.65
C THR A 245 -40.88 9.79 -3.80
N ASP A 246 -41.62 10.87 -3.98
CA ASP A 246 -41.08 12.25 -4.01
C ASP A 246 -40.89 12.87 -2.62
N TYR A 247 -41.61 12.36 -1.61
CA TYR A 247 -41.72 12.99 -0.29
C TYR A 247 -41.44 11.99 0.84
N CYS A 248 -40.78 12.45 1.90
CA CYS A 248 -40.43 11.67 3.09
C CYS A 248 -41.07 12.27 4.35
N TYR A 249 -41.57 11.41 5.25
CA TYR A 249 -42.35 11.83 6.43
C TYR A 249 -41.50 12.39 7.58
N ASN A 250 -40.18 12.19 7.55
CA ASN A 250 -39.24 12.53 8.65
C ASN A 250 -38.20 13.60 8.27
N ASN A 251 -38.56 14.62 7.47
CA ASN A 251 -37.62 15.69 7.06
C ASN A 251 -36.29 15.14 6.46
N CYS A 252 -36.37 14.17 5.56
CA CYS A 252 -35.23 13.79 4.71
C CYS A 252 -35.10 14.68 3.47
N LEU A 253 -35.98 15.69 3.32
CA LEU A 253 -35.78 16.76 2.36
C LEU A 253 -34.56 17.56 2.83
N PHE A 254 -33.49 17.49 2.05
CA PHE A 254 -32.25 18.20 2.25
C PHE A 254 -32.55 19.71 2.36
N GLN A 255 -32.57 20.25 3.58
CA GLN A 255 -32.43 21.68 3.82
C GLN A 255 -30.95 21.91 4.07
N ASP A 256 -30.28 22.64 3.17
CA ASP A 256 -28.86 22.95 3.33
C ASP A 256 -28.69 23.73 4.64
N ASP A 257 -28.03 23.12 5.64
CA ASP A 257 -27.79 23.73 6.95
C ASP A 257 -26.59 24.70 6.91
N PHE A 258 -26.69 25.63 5.97
CA PHE A 258 -25.72 26.69 5.73
C PHE A 258 -26.00 27.88 6.62
N TYR A 259 -24.92 28.59 6.97
CA TYR A 259 -25.07 29.96 7.45
C TYR A 259 -25.80 30.78 6.38
N PRO A 260 -26.70 31.72 6.76
CA PRO A 260 -27.45 32.53 5.81
C PRO A 260 -26.52 33.14 4.76
N TYR A 261 -26.89 33.19 3.49
CA TYR A 261 -26.00 33.66 2.42
C TYR A 261 -26.74 34.38 1.30
N GLY A 262 -25.99 35.00 0.39
CA GLY A 262 -26.49 35.73 -0.75
C GLY A 262 -26.74 37.23 -0.49
N PRO A 263 -27.08 38.00 -1.54
CA PRO A 263 -27.15 39.47 -1.46
C PRO A 263 -28.12 40.02 -0.41
N ASN A 264 -29.20 39.28 -0.12
CA ASN A 264 -30.18 39.66 0.90
C ASN A 264 -29.61 39.60 2.34
N ASN A 265 -28.50 38.89 2.53
CA ASN A 265 -27.78 38.82 3.80
C ASN A 265 -26.53 39.73 3.82
N GLY A 266 -26.38 40.62 2.82
CA GLY A 266 -25.28 41.57 2.71
C GLY A 266 -24.01 41.02 2.05
N ASP A 267 -24.09 39.86 1.41
CA ASP A 267 -22.93 39.26 0.74
C ASP A 267 -22.49 40.05 -0.50
N SER A 268 -21.18 40.11 -0.69
CA SER A 268 -20.58 40.50 -1.95
C SER A 268 -20.59 39.32 -2.93
N LEU A 269 -20.85 39.59 -4.21
CA LEU A 269 -20.84 38.57 -5.26
C LEU A 269 -19.49 38.52 -5.96
N ILE A 270 -19.05 37.33 -6.32
CA ILE A 270 -17.92 37.14 -7.22
C ILE A 270 -18.41 37.22 -8.68
N PRO A 271 -17.67 37.89 -9.59
CA PRO A 271 -18.03 37.94 -10.99
C PRO A 271 -18.26 36.55 -11.61
N PRO A 272 -19.29 36.38 -12.46
CA PRO A 272 -19.51 35.14 -13.22
C PRO A 272 -18.39 34.92 -14.26
N VAL A 273 -17.47 34.00 -13.99
CA VAL A 273 -16.34 33.62 -14.87
C VAL A 273 -15.95 32.15 -14.69
N ASN A 274 -15.44 31.50 -15.74
CA ASN A 274 -15.11 30.07 -15.71
C ASN A 274 -13.85 29.71 -14.89
N ASP A 275 -12.90 30.64 -14.72
CA ASP A 275 -11.72 30.46 -13.85
C ASP A 275 -11.27 31.84 -13.40
N GLY A 276 -11.50 32.15 -12.13
CA GLY A 276 -11.29 33.50 -11.61
C GLY A 276 -11.23 33.51 -10.09
N ASN A 277 -10.90 34.69 -9.57
CA ASN A 277 -10.78 34.96 -8.15
C ASN A 277 -11.52 36.25 -7.82
N SER A 278 -11.91 36.41 -6.56
CA SER A 278 -12.28 37.71 -6.01
C SER A 278 -11.11 38.71 -6.11
N SER A 279 -11.41 40.01 -5.96
CA SER A 279 -10.37 40.96 -5.53
C SER A 279 -9.80 40.54 -4.17
N VAL A 280 -8.63 41.09 -3.79
CA VAL A 280 -8.08 40.85 -2.45
C VAL A 280 -9.09 41.24 -1.38
N ILE A 281 -9.35 40.34 -0.43
CA ILE A 281 -10.21 40.56 0.72
C ILE A 281 -9.31 40.76 1.92
N LEU A 282 -9.28 41.98 2.46
CA LEU A 282 -8.56 42.28 3.70
C LEU A 282 -9.40 41.83 4.89
N LEU A 283 -8.82 41.01 5.76
CA LEU A 283 -9.48 40.49 6.94
C LEU A 283 -9.47 41.58 8.03
N THR A 284 -10.63 41.80 8.64
CA THR A 284 -10.75 42.73 9.78
C THR A 284 -10.17 42.16 11.07
N GLU A 285 -9.85 40.87 11.08
CA GLU A 285 -9.18 40.15 12.15
C GLU A 285 -8.20 39.12 11.55
N THR A 286 -7.14 38.76 12.28
CA THR A 286 -6.15 37.79 11.81
C THR A 286 -6.69 36.35 11.89
N LEU A 287 -6.39 35.57 10.86
CA LEU A 287 -6.62 34.12 10.83
C LEU A 287 -5.31 33.38 11.08
N GLN A 288 -5.28 32.49 12.05
CA GLN A 288 -4.18 31.56 12.26
C GLN A 288 -4.40 30.32 11.39
N PHE A 289 -3.44 30.00 10.52
CA PHE A 289 -3.43 28.80 9.71
C PHE A 289 -2.09 28.06 9.90
N PHE A 290 -2.10 27.08 10.80
CA PHE A 290 -1.00 26.18 11.12
C PHE A 290 0.36 26.85 11.37
N GLY A 291 0.34 27.89 12.22
CA GLY A 291 1.53 28.66 12.61
C GLY A 291 1.82 29.87 11.72
N THR A 292 1.07 30.04 10.62
CA THR A 292 1.12 31.24 9.78
C THR A 292 -0.07 32.15 10.07
N GLU A 293 0.18 33.45 10.24
CA GLU A 293 -0.86 34.45 10.42
C GLU A 293 -1.23 35.11 9.08
N TYR A 294 -2.52 35.16 8.77
CA TYR A 294 -3.04 35.79 7.58
C TYR A 294 -3.97 36.96 7.87
N ASN A 295 -3.81 38.04 7.10
CA ASN A 295 -4.63 39.25 7.15
C ASN A 295 -5.35 39.54 5.82
N LYS A 296 -5.26 38.63 4.86
CA LYS A 296 -5.92 38.70 3.56
C LYS A 296 -6.25 37.31 3.03
N LEU A 297 -7.23 37.23 2.15
CA LEU A 297 -7.53 36.02 1.37
C LEU A 297 -8.13 36.35 0.00
N TYR A 298 -8.25 35.31 -0.83
CA TYR A 298 -8.92 35.31 -2.13
C TYR A 298 -9.89 34.13 -2.20
N VAL A 299 -11.10 34.37 -2.69
CA VAL A 299 -12.09 33.31 -2.95
C VAL A 299 -12.03 32.96 -4.43
N ASN A 300 -11.79 31.70 -4.76
CA ASN A 300 -11.69 31.22 -6.13
C ASN A 300 -13.01 30.62 -6.63
N ASN A 301 -13.34 30.86 -7.90
CA ASN A 301 -14.56 30.33 -8.52
C ASN A 301 -14.62 28.80 -8.50
N ASN A 302 -13.47 28.14 -8.61
CA ASN A 302 -13.28 26.69 -8.58
C ASN A 302 -13.33 26.06 -7.18
N GLY A 303 -13.75 26.79 -6.13
CA GLY A 303 -14.16 26.18 -4.87
C GLY A 303 -13.07 26.06 -3.79
N PHE A 304 -12.11 26.99 -3.81
CA PHE A 304 -11.04 27.06 -2.82
C PHE A 304 -10.68 28.50 -2.44
N LEU A 305 -9.98 28.64 -1.31
CA LEU A 305 -9.43 29.87 -0.78
C LEU A 305 -7.89 29.82 -0.83
N THR A 306 -7.26 30.96 -1.07
CA THR A 306 -5.81 31.18 -0.96
C THR A 306 -5.55 32.45 -0.17
N PHE A 307 -4.37 32.55 0.46
CA PHE A 307 -4.08 33.69 1.35
C PHE A 307 -3.04 34.67 0.79
N ASP A 308 -1.98 34.17 0.16
CA ASP A 308 -0.89 35.03 -0.30
C ASP A 308 -1.17 35.75 -1.62
N GLN A 309 -1.71 35.03 -2.59
CA GLN A 309 -1.96 35.52 -3.95
C GLN A 309 -3.11 34.75 -4.60
N PRO A 310 -3.83 35.36 -5.58
CA PRO A 310 -4.87 34.66 -6.31
C PRO A 310 -4.24 33.58 -7.20
N VAL A 311 -4.85 32.41 -7.23
CA VAL A 311 -4.41 31.27 -8.04
C VAL A 311 -5.50 30.93 -9.04
N SER A 312 -5.16 30.71 -10.31
CA SER A 312 -6.11 30.25 -11.33
C SER A 312 -5.79 28.80 -11.69
N SER A 313 -6.68 27.89 -11.30
CA SER A 313 -6.55 26.46 -11.62
C SER A 313 -7.90 25.75 -11.51
N SER A 314 -8.35 25.23 -12.64
CA SER A 314 -9.57 24.43 -12.78
C SER A 314 -9.36 22.94 -12.50
N TYR A 315 -8.12 22.51 -12.26
CA TYR A 315 -7.77 21.12 -11.98
C TYR A 315 -7.32 20.98 -10.52
N PRO A 316 -8.07 20.22 -9.70
CA PRO A 316 -7.72 20.02 -8.30
C PRO A 316 -6.33 19.43 -8.14
N SER A 317 -5.47 20.19 -7.47
CA SER A 317 -4.08 19.84 -7.25
C SER A 317 -3.56 20.44 -5.95
N MET A 318 -4.39 20.40 -4.89
CA MET A 318 -4.06 21.02 -3.60
C MET A 318 -2.71 20.55 -3.06
N PHE A 319 -2.41 19.25 -3.16
CA PHE A 319 -1.15 18.64 -2.75
C PHE A 319 0.09 19.10 -3.52
N ARG A 320 -0.10 19.75 -4.68
CA ARG A 320 0.97 20.21 -5.59
C ARG A 320 0.97 21.72 -5.77
N SER A 321 0.24 22.44 -4.91
CA SER A 321 -0.07 23.85 -5.15
C SER A 321 1.08 24.79 -4.75
N GLY A 322 1.83 24.45 -3.70
CA GLY A 322 2.82 25.36 -3.11
C GLY A 322 2.20 26.58 -2.41
N TYR A 323 0.90 26.52 -2.10
CA TYR A 323 0.14 27.60 -1.46
C TYR A 323 -0.60 27.06 -0.23
N ASP A 324 -0.81 27.94 0.75
CA ASP A 324 -1.77 27.68 1.83
C ASP A 324 -3.18 27.75 1.23
N ILE A 325 -3.89 26.62 1.23
CA ILE A 325 -5.20 26.46 0.60
C ILE A 325 -6.20 25.86 1.58
N ILE A 326 -7.41 26.44 1.62
CA ILE A 326 -8.61 25.81 2.17
C ILE A 326 -9.59 25.60 1.01
N ALA A 327 -9.88 24.34 0.68
CA ALA A 327 -10.74 23.96 -0.42
C ALA A 327 -12.00 23.25 0.12
N PRO A 328 -13.12 23.96 0.40
CA PRO A 328 -14.37 23.27 0.74
C PRO A 328 -14.75 22.25 -0.34
N LEU A 329 -14.66 22.60 -1.62
CA LEU A 329 -14.83 21.64 -2.71
C LEU A 329 -14.20 22.17 -4.00
N TRP A 330 -12.97 21.78 -4.28
CA TRP A 330 -12.25 22.18 -5.49
C TRP A 330 -12.64 21.30 -6.68
N SER A 331 -13.18 21.93 -7.74
CA SER A 331 -13.37 21.34 -9.07
C SER A 331 -13.43 22.42 -10.16
N ASN A 332 -13.73 22.03 -11.40
CA ASN A 332 -13.91 22.96 -12.51
C ASN A 332 -15.33 23.59 -12.50
N TRP A 333 -15.58 24.47 -11.53
CA TRP A 333 -16.87 25.14 -11.36
C TRP A 333 -16.99 26.36 -12.27
N ASN A 334 -18.14 26.51 -12.91
CA ASN A 334 -18.40 27.56 -13.88
C ASN A 334 -19.64 28.37 -13.51
N ASN A 335 -19.46 29.38 -12.66
CA ASN A 335 -20.55 30.29 -12.29
C ASN A 335 -20.95 31.26 -13.43
N ALA A 336 -20.22 31.31 -14.56
CA ALA A 336 -20.66 32.03 -15.76
C ALA A 336 -21.82 31.33 -16.48
N LYS A 337 -21.98 30.02 -16.26
CA LYS A 337 -23.08 29.23 -16.81
C LYS A 337 -24.29 29.23 -15.88
N SER A 338 -24.11 28.81 -14.63
CA SER A 338 -25.16 28.84 -13.61
C SER A 338 -24.59 28.81 -12.19
N GLY A 339 -25.38 29.28 -11.24
CA GLY A 339 -25.01 29.41 -9.84
C GLY A 339 -24.45 30.77 -9.45
N VAL A 340 -24.31 30.99 -8.15
CA VAL A 340 -23.82 32.23 -7.56
C VAL A 340 -22.75 31.91 -6.53
N ILE A 341 -21.69 32.72 -6.51
CA ILE A 341 -20.65 32.63 -5.49
C ILE A 341 -20.67 33.93 -4.71
N SER A 342 -20.92 33.85 -3.41
CA SER A 342 -21.08 35.01 -2.53
C SER A 342 -20.21 34.86 -1.29
N TYR A 343 -19.79 35.99 -0.72
CA TYR A 343 -19.02 36.00 0.53
C TYR A 343 -19.30 37.24 1.39
N ARG A 344 -19.09 37.10 2.71
CA ARG A 344 -19.06 38.22 3.66
C ARG A 344 -18.12 37.95 4.83
N GLN A 345 -17.70 39.02 5.49
CA GLN A 345 -17.10 38.97 6.82
C GLN A 345 -17.99 39.67 7.83
N VAL A 346 -18.06 39.15 9.05
CA VAL A 346 -18.98 39.58 10.10
C VAL A 346 -18.24 39.66 11.43
N THR A 347 -18.47 40.75 12.17
CA THR A 347 -17.88 41.00 13.50
C THR A 347 -18.93 41.25 14.60
N SER A 348 -20.22 41.17 14.25
CA SER A 348 -21.35 41.28 15.21
C SER A 348 -22.63 40.68 14.63
N GLY A 349 -23.59 40.32 15.49
CA GLY A 349 -24.91 39.84 15.07
C GLY A 349 -25.11 38.33 15.20
N GLY A 350 -26.15 37.80 14.53
CA GLY A 350 -26.60 36.41 14.66
C GLY A 350 -25.58 35.37 14.20
N ASP A 351 -24.86 35.62 13.09
CA ASP A 351 -23.84 34.71 12.58
C ASP A 351 -22.71 34.49 13.60
N LEU A 352 -22.31 35.54 14.32
CA LEU A 352 -21.25 35.48 15.34
C LEU A 352 -21.69 34.64 16.56
N GLN A 353 -22.96 34.76 16.93
CA GLN A 353 -23.57 33.97 18.00
C GLN A 353 -23.70 32.50 17.61
N GLN A 354 -24.10 32.22 16.37
CA GLN A 354 -24.16 30.86 15.83
C GLN A 354 -22.76 30.23 15.80
N ALA A 355 -21.75 30.94 15.28
CA ALA A 355 -20.35 30.49 15.24
C ALA A 355 -19.80 30.19 16.65
N THR A 356 -20.14 31.05 17.63
CA THR A 356 -19.79 30.81 19.03
C THR A 356 -20.47 29.57 19.59
N SER A 357 -21.75 29.36 19.28
CA SER A 357 -22.50 28.17 19.71
C SER A 357 -21.94 26.89 19.09
N ASP A 358 -21.70 26.90 17.78
CA ASP A 358 -21.17 25.76 17.03
C ASP A 358 -19.82 25.31 17.59
N ILE A 359 -18.87 26.23 17.73
CA ILE A 359 -17.54 25.88 18.25
C ILE A 359 -17.61 25.40 19.71
N ASN A 360 -18.43 26.01 20.57
CA ASN A 360 -18.59 25.53 21.95
C ASN A 360 -19.34 24.20 22.06
N GLN A 361 -20.18 23.86 21.09
CA GLN A 361 -20.82 22.55 21.01
C GLN A 361 -19.81 21.47 20.65
N TYR A 362 -18.94 21.72 19.66
CA TYR A 362 -17.99 20.73 19.16
C TYR A 362 -16.68 20.68 19.98
N PHE A 363 -16.29 21.79 20.62
CA PHE A 363 -15.08 21.93 21.42
C PHE A 363 -15.38 22.58 22.79
N PRO A 364 -16.20 21.91 23.64
CA PRO A 364 -16.68 22.48 24.91
C PRO A 364 -15.58 22.85 25.90
N GLN A 365 -14.38 22.29 25.76
CA GLN A 365 -13.22 22.54 26.61
C GLN A 365 -12.54 23.89 26.37
N LEU A 366 -12.80 24.54 25.23
CA LEU A 366 -12.05 25.74 24.82
C LEU A 366 -12.65 27.05 25.35
N ASN A 367 -13.90 27.06 25.83
CA ASN A 367 -14.63 28.28 26.24
C ASN A 367 -14.48 29.41 25.20
N PHE A 368 -14.85 29.11 23.95
CA PHE A 368 -14.62 29.98 22.81
C PHE A 368 -15.67 31.09 22.71
N THR A 369 -15.29 32.24 22.14
CA THR A 369 -16.22 33.31 21.77
C THR A 369 -15.70 33.91 20.47
N ALA A 370 -16.48 33.78 19.38
CA ALA A 370 -16.09 34.33 18.09
C ALA A 370 -16.11 35.85 18.14
N THR A 371 -15.09 36.50 17.58
CA THR A 371 -15.08 37.95 17.31
C THR A 371 -15.08 38.25 15.81
N TRP A 372 -14.78 37.24 14.99
CA TRP A 372 -14.81 37.35 13.54
C TRP A 372 -15.28 36.05 12.88
N VAL A 373 -16.09 36.19 11.83
CA VAL A 373 -16.58 35.10 10.98
C VAL A 373 -16.50 35.52 9.51
N PHE A 374 -15.97 34.65 8.64
CA PHE A 374 -16.01 34.81 7.20
C PHE A 374 -16.79 33.65 6.58
N ILE A 375 -17.77 33.96 5.73
CA ILE A 375 -18.63 32.98 5.06
C ILE A 375 -18.43 33.15 3.57
N ALA A 376 -18.17 32.05 2.86
CA ALA A 376 -18.23 32.00 1.40
C ALA A 376 -19.05 30.79 0.95
N THR A 377 -20.01 31.01 0.05
CA THR A 377 -20.94 29.99 -0.45
C THR A 377 -20.86 29.91 -1.97
N TRP A 378 -20.76 28.69 -2.49
CA TRP A 378 -20.99 28.35 -3.89
C TRP A 378 -22.37 27.73 -3.96
N ASP A 379 -23.32 28.43 -4.56
CA ASP A 379 -24.73 28.03 -4.61
C ASP A 379 -25.13 27.65 -6.04
N ASN A 380 -25.58 26.41 -6.20
CA ASN A 380 -26.10 25.85 -7.45
C ASN A 380 -25.14 26.02 -8.65
N VAL A 381 -23.84 25.79 -8.42
CA VAL A 381 -22.78 26.03 -9.40
C VAL A 381 -22.73 24.93 -10.47
N ALA A 382 -22.60 25.31 -11.74
CA ALA A 382 -22.37 24.36 -12.83
C ALA A 382 -20.98 23.73 -12.77
N PHE A 383 -20.85 22.47 -13.18
CA PHE A 383 -19.57 21.81 -13.43
C PHE A 383 -19.26 21.88 -14.92
N TYR A 384 -18.20 22.60 -15.30
CA TYR A 384 -17.83 22.87 -16.68
C TYR A 384 -19.00 23.46 -17.50
N ASN A 385 -19.62 22.65 -18.37
CA ASN A 385 -20.76 23.03 -19.21
C ASN A 385 -22.05 22.28 -18.85
N MET A 386 -22.08 21.60 -17.69
CA MET A 386 -23.24 20.83 -17.21
C MET A 386 -23.88 21.57 -16.04
N ASP A 387 -25.21 21.75 -16.12
CA ASP A 387 -25.96 22.29 -14.98
C ASP A 387 -25.98 21.25 -13.87
N THR A 388 -25.72 21.68 -12.64
CA THR A 388 -25.71 20.80 -11.48
C THR A 388 -26.45 21.47 -10.32
N GLU A 389 -27.07 20.67 -9.45
CA GLU A 389 -27.63 21.14 -8.18
C GLU A 389 -26.57 21.05 -7.07
N THR A 390 -25.39 21.64 -7.30
CA THR A 390 -24.28 21.55 -6.34
C THR A 390 -24.12 22.83 -5.53
N SER A 391 -24.27 22.72 -4.22
CA SER A 391 -24.03 23.83 -3.28
C SER A 391 -23.13 23.41 -2.12
N PHE A 392 -22.20 24.28 -1.72
CA PHE A 392 -21.29 24.07 -0.59
C PHE A 392 -20.82 25.42 -0.02
N GLN A 393 -20.36 25.41 1.24
CA GLN A 393 -19.99 26.61 1.98
C GLN A 393 -18.74 26.37 2.83
N VAL A 394 -17.88 27.38 2.92
CA VAL A 394 -16.80 27.47 3.91
C VAL A 394 -17.10 28.58 4.90
N VAL A 395 -16.89 28.31 6.19
CA VAL A 395 -16.98 29.30 7.26
C VAL A 395 -15.66 29.32 8.03
N LEU A 396 -14.95 30.44 8.02
CA LEU A 396 -13.76 30.67 8.84
C LEU A 396 -14.18 31.43 10.10
N ILE A 397 -13.74 30.99 11.27
CA ILE A 397 -14.13 31.56 12.56
C ILE A 397 -12.87 31.87 13.35
N SER A 398 -12.76 33.08 13.91
CA SER A 398 -11.62 33.50 14.72
C SER A 398 -12.04 34.29 15.96
N ASN A 399 -11.17 34.28 16.97
CA ASN A 399 -11.19 35.22 18.09
C ASN A 399 -9.86 35.98 18.29
N GLY A 400 -9.04 36.01 17.25
CA GLY A 400 -7.69 36.58 17.23
C GLY A 400 -6.59 35.62 17.69
N ASN A 401 -6.93 34.56 18.43
CA ASN A 401 -5.98 33.54 18.90
C ASN A 401 -6.31 32.14 18.38
N LEU A 402 -7.55 31.70 18.57
CA LEU A 402 -8.06 30.44 18.06
C LEU A 402 -8.73 30.66 16.70
N SER A 403 -8.47 29.78 15.75
CA SER A 403 -9.05 29.83 14.42
C SER A 403 -9.61 28.47 14.03
N PHE A 404 -10.74 28.45 13.35
CA PHE A 404 -11.44 27.25 12.93
C PHE A 404 -11.95 27.40 11.49
N VAL A 405 -12.16 26.26 10.85
CA VAL A 405 -12.87 26.16 9.57
C VAL A 405 -14.00 25.16 9.67
N LEU A 406 -15.18 25.55 9.17
CA LEU A 406 -16.30 24.66 8.88
C LEU A 406 -16.42 24.51 7.37
N LEU A 407 -16.51 23.27 6.89
CA LEU A 407 -16.81 22.93 5.51
C LEU A 407 -18.20 22.28 5.50
N ASN A 408 -19.17 23.00 4.94
CA ASN A 408 -20.58 22.63 4.92
C ASN A 408 -20.97 22.20 3.50
N TYR A 409 -21.62 21.04 3.39
CA TYR A 409 -21.99 20.43 2.13
C TYR A 409 -23.50 20.35 2.00
N GLY A 410 -23.98 20.99 0.94
CA GLY A 410 -25.35 20.93 0.50
C GLY A 410 -25.60 19.66 -0.31
N ARG A 411 -26.50 19.78 -1.27
CA ARG A 411 -26.57 18.81 -2.38
C ARG A 411 -25.26 18.83 -3.18
N ILE A 412 -24.69 17.66 -3.44
CA ILE A 412 -23.52 17.47 -4.32
C ILE A 412 -23.92 16.53 -5.47
N SER A 413 -23.83 17.01 -6.71
CA SER A 413 -24.23 16.22 -7.88
C SER A 413 -23.27 15.05 -8.19
N TYR A 414 -23.82 13.93 -8.68
CA TYR A 414 -23.04 12.71 -8.99
C TYR A 414 -22.31 12.77 -10.33
N VAL A 415 -22.65 13.71 -11.22
CA VAL A 415 -22.03 13.84 -12.55
C VAL A 415 -20.66 14.52 -12.52
N ILE A 416 -20.19 14.88 -11.32
CA ILE A 416 -18.98 15.65 -11.11
C ILE A 416 -17.78 14.70 -11.01
N SER A 417 -16.68 15.07 -11.63
CA SER A 417 -15.41 14.33 -11.61
C SER A 417 -14.27 15.26 -11.25
N ASN A 418 -13.14 14.70 -10.81
CA ASN A 418 -11.97 15.46 -10.35
C ASN A 418 -12.34 16.46 -9.25
N LEU A 419 -12.48 15.95 -8.03
CA LEU A 419 -12.81 16.75 -6.85
C LEU A 419 -11.71 16.60 -5.81
N GLN A 420 -11.42 17.68 -5.07
CA GLN A 420 -10.67 17.64 -3.81
C GLN A 420 -11.39 18.49 -2.77
N ALA A 421 -11.33 18.10 -1.50
CA ALA A 421 -11.95 18.87 -0.42
C ALA A 421 -11.09 18.75 0.85
N GLY A 422 -10.85 19.84 1.55
CA GLY A 422 -10.02 19.90 2.77
C GLY A 422 -9.08 21.11 2.77
N PHE A 423 -7.85 20.95 3.27
CA PHE A 423 -6.87 22.04 3.35
C PHE A 423 -5.42 21.53 3.23
N VAL A 424 -4.48 22.42 2.94
CA VAL A 424 -3.04 22.10 2.82
C VAL A 424 -2.19 23.34 3.07
N THR A 425 -1.05 23.17 3.73
CA THR A 425 -0.01 24.20 3.86
C THR A 425 0.94 24.18 2.67
N ALA A 426 1.57 25.31 2.36
CA ALA A 426 2.40 25.56 1.19
C ALA A 426 3.62 24.63 1.15
N ASP A 427 4.15 24.27 2.31
CA ASP A 427 5.23 23.30 2.48
C ASP A 427 4.76 21.83 2.42
N SER A 428 3.46 21.60 2.22
CA SER A 428 2.79 20.30 2.22
C SER A 428 2.93 19.49 3.52
N MET A 429 3.37 20.15 4.60
CA MET A 429 3.60 19.49 5.89
C MET A 429 2.31 19.16 6.62
N ILE A 430 1.29 20.01 6.49
CA ILE A 430 -0.03 19.82 7.09
C ILE A 430 -1.05 19.84 5.97
N TYR A 431 -1.77 18.74 5.82
CA TYR A 431 -2.87 18.67 4.87
C TYR A 431 -3.97 17.76 5.40
N PHE A 432 -5.18 17.97 4.89
CA PHE A 432 -6.30 17.06 5.06
C PHE A 432 -7.09 17.00 3.77
N ASN A 433 -7.47 15.80 3.32
CA ASN A 433 -8.32 15.61 2.15
C ASN A 433 -9.51 14.72 2.50
N ILE A 434 -10.70 15.31 2.59
CA ILE A 434 -11.95 14.65 2.95
C ILE A 434 -12.29 13.52 1.97
N LEU A 435 -11.99 13.69 0.68
CA LEU A 435 -12.32 12.70 -0.34
C LEU A 435 -11.42 11.46 -0.34
N GLU A 436 -10.40 11.43 0.52
CA GLU A 436 -9.74 10.17 0.87
C GLU A 436 -10.60 9.36 1.84
N GLN A 437 -11.38 10.01 2.68
CA GLN A 437 -12.22 9.39 3.71
C GLN A 437 -13.63 9.07 3.22
N THR A 438 -14.12 9.77 2.18
CA THR A 438 -15.50 9.66 1.69
C THR A 438 -15.56 9.70 0.16
N LEU A 439 -16.61 9.13 -0.44
CA LEU A 439 -16.88 9.42 -1.85
C LEU A 439 -17.41 10.86 -1.98
N SER A 440 -17.21 11.49 -3.14
CA SER A 440 -17.69 12.85 -3.40
C SER A 440 -19.19 13.02 -3.22
N THR A 441 -19.97 12.00 -3.57
CA THR A 441 -21.42 11.95 -3.36
C THR A 441 -21.85 11.76 -1.91
N ASP A 442 -20.91 11.38 -1.03
CA ASP A 442 -21.18 11.10 0.37
C ASP A 442 -20.89 12.33 1.25
N LEU A 443 -20.28 13.39 0.69
CA LEU A 443 -19.92 14.62 1.42
C LEU A 443 -21.12 15.22 2.15
N THR A 444 -22.25 15.31 1.44
CA THR A 444 -23.61 15.65 1.89
C THR A 444 -24.07 14.93 3.17
N PHE A 445 -23.53 13.75 3.46
CA PHE A 445 -23.92 12.92 4.62
C PHE A 445 -22.77 12.65 5.61
N SER A 446 -21.54 12.92 5.20
CA SER A 446 -20.34 12.68 5.98
C SER A 446 -20.05 13.80 6.98
N SER A 447 -19.34 13.48 8.06
CA SER A 447 -18.96 14.43 9.10
C SER A 447 -17.89 13.87 10.02
N ASN A 448 -17.05 14.73 10.59
CA ASN A 448 -16.16 14.39 11.71
C ASN A 448 -16.75 14.72 13.09
N ILE A 449 -17.88 15.44 13.15
CA ILE A 449 -18.53 15.86 14.41
C ILE A 449 -19.97 15.33 14.55
N ASN A 450 -20.32 14.35 13.71
CA ASN A 450 -21.64 13.68 13.69
C ASN A 450 -22.82 14.62 13.37
N ASP A 451 -22.55 15.68 12.60
CA ASP A 451 -23.56 16.59 12.05
C ASP A 451 -23.47 16.53 10.52
N ARG A 452 -24.56 16.11 9.88
CA ARG A 452 -24.53 15.64 8.48
C ARG A 452 -24.06 16.76 7.55
N GLY A 453 -23.07 16.45 6.70
CA GLY A 453 -22.57 17.40 5.72
C GLY A 453 -21.68 18.49 6.31
N ARG A 454 -21.31 18.41 7.60
CA ARG A 454 -20.48 19.42 8.27
C ARG A 454 -19.17 18.82 8.77
N TRP A 455 -18.07 19.45 8.38
CA TRP A 455 -16.72 19.11 8.82
C TRP A 455 -16.08 20.30 9.51
N VAL A 456 -15.47 20.08 10.68
CA VAL A 456 -14.95 21.17 11.52
C VAL A 456 -13.51 20.90 11.93
N PHE A 457 -12.62 21.88 11.71
CA PHE A 457 -11.19 21.75 12.05
C PHE A 457 -10.68 22.98 12.79
N GLN A 458 -9.81 22.74 13.77
CA GLN A 458 -9.04 23.79 14.43
C GLN A 458 -7.77 24.06 13.62
N LEU A 459 -7.46 25.33 13.36
CA LEU A 459 -6.40 25.77 12.44
C LEU A 459 -5.18 26.35 13.16
N ASN A 460 -5.29 26.76 14.42
CA ASN A 460 -4.20 27.40 15.16
C ASN A 460 -3.24 26.40 15.87
N LEU A 461 -3.24 25.13 15.46
CA LEU A 461 -2.41 24.08 16.05
C LEU A 461 -0.96 24.20 15.53
N ASN A 462 -0.01 24.32 16.45
CA ASN A 462 1.41 24.40 16.15
C ASN A 462 2.04 23.01 16.29
N TYR A 463 1.83 22.15 15.29
CA TYR A 463 2.41 20.81 15.28
C TYR A 463 3.94 20.92 15.29
N THR A 464 4.63 20.20 16.18
CA THR A 464 6.08 20.06 16.12
C THR A 464 6.43 19.33 14.81
N LYS A 465 6.78 20.11 13.78
CA LYS A 465 7.10 19.62 12.44
C LYS A 465 8.31 18.66 12.40
N GLY A 466 8.97 18.35 13.52
CA GLY A 466 10.22 17.59 13.52
C GLY A 466 11.36 18.34 12.81
N PRO A 467 12.62 17.89 12.95
CA PRO A 467 13.75 18.50 12.26
C PRO A 467 13.88 17.95 10.83
N PHE A 468 12.81 18.01 10.04
CA PHE A 468 12.79 17.43 8.69
C PHE A 468 13.47 18.31 7.65
N TYR A 469 14.17 17.66 6.73
CA TYR A 469 14.52 18.27 5.44
C TYR A 469 13.27 18.37 4.57
N PRO A 470 13.13 19.39 3.70
CA PRO A 470 11.98 19.52 2.81
C PRO A 470 11.71 18.22 2.03
N PHE A 471 10.46 17.77 1.93
CA PHE A 471 10.09 16.53 1.23
C PHE A 471 8.76 16.68 0.49
N GLY A 472 8.35 15.66 -0.26
CA GLY A 472 7.14 15.66 -1.08
C GLY A 472 7.38 16.07 -2.54
N THR A 473 6.36 15.89 -3.37
CA THR A 473 6.47 16.06 -4.84
C THR A 473 6.89 17.47 -5.27
N ASN A 474 6.54 18.51 -4.49
CA ASN A 474 6.98 19.89 -4.72
C ASN A 474 8.51 20.06 -4.60
N ASN A 475 9.17 19.18 -3.86
CA ASN A 475 10.62 19.14 -3.73
C ASN A 475 11.29 18.16 -4.72
N GLY A 476 10.52 17.60 -5.67
CA GLY A 476 10.99 16.64 -6.67
C GLY A 476 10.93 15.18 -6.21
N ASP A 477 10.27 14.88 -5.08
CA ASP A 477 10.24 13.52 -4.55
C ASP A 477 9.39 12.59 -5.40
N THR A 478 9.85 11.34 -5.48
CA THR A 478 9.01 10.22 -5.88
C THR A 478 8.15 9.81 -4.70
N GLN A 479 6.83 9.81 -4.90
CA GLN A 479 5.88 9.33 -3.90
C GLN A 479 5.44 7.90 -4.20
N GLN A 480 5.36 7.11 -3.14
CA GLN A 480 4.80 5.78 -3.16
C GLN A 480 3.66 5.71 -2.14
N PHE A 481 2.48 5.32 -2.63
CA PHE A 481 1.27 5.17 -1.83
C PHE A 481 1.13 3.72 -1.39
N TRP A 482 0.87 3.53 -0.10
CA TRP A 482 0.71 2.22 0.51
C TRP A 482 -0.77 2.00 0.82
N ASN A 483 -1.48 1.36 -0.12
CA ASN A 483 -2.85 0.92 0.05
C ASN A 483 -2.89 -0.61 0.13
N TYR A 484 -3.27 -1.16 1.29
CA TYR A 484 -3.51 -2.59 1.41
C TYR A 484 -4.89 -2.93 0.79
N TYR A 485 -4.96 -3.04 -0.53
CA TYR A 485 -6.17 -3.53 -1.20
C TYR A 485 -6.32 -5.04 -0.96
N TYR A 486 -7.32 -5.40 -0.14
CA TYR A 486 -7.81 -6.77 -0.04
C TYR A 486 -8.54 -7.15 -1.34
N TYR A 487 -7.83 -7.71 -2.32
CA TYR A 487 -8.47 -8.49 -3.37
C TYR A 487 -8.75 -9.88 -2.83
N TYR A 488 -9.99 -10.10 -2.35
CA TYR A 488 -10.51 -11.44 -2.08
C TYR A 488 -10.86 -12.10 -3.42
N TYR A 489 -9.86 -12.57 -4.15
CA TYR A 489 -10.07 -13.58 -5.18
C TYR A 489 -8.93 -14.60 -5.13
N TYR A 490 -9.33 -15.87 -5.01
CA TYR A 490 -8.53 -17.09 -5.03
C TYR A 490 -7.19 -16.96 -5.77
N TYR A 491 -6.09 -17.23 -5.07
CA TYR A 491 -4.97 -18.14 -5.39
C TYR A 491 -3.74 -17.74 -4.55
N TYR A 492 -3.13 -18.74 -3.88
CA TYR A 492 -1.80 -18.80 -3.27
C TYR A 492 -1.10 -17.51 -2.77
N TYR A 493 -0.77 -17.52 -1.48
CA TYR A 493 0.18 -16.64 -0.78
C TYR A 493 1.35 -16.15 -1.67
N TYR A 494 1.24 -14.91 -2.13
CA TYR A 494 2.38 -14.05 -2.41
C TYR A 494 2.11 -12.71 -1.73
N TYR A 495 2.77 -12.48 -0.60
CA TYR A 495 2.91 -11.14 -0.03
C TYR A 495 3.82 -10.34 -0.98
N SER A 496 3.25 -9.71 -2.01
CA SER A 496 4.02 -8.77 -2.83
C SER A 496 4.09 -7.44 -2.09
N SER A 497 5.10 -7.30 -1.23
CA SER A 497 5.51 -5.99 -0.71
C SER A 497 6.12 -5.19 -1.86
N TYR A 498 5.42 -4.15 -2.28
CA TYR A 498 5.90 -3.24 -3.32
C TYR A 498 7.04 -2.40 -2.73
N TYR A 499 8.32 -2.75 -2.85
CA TYR A 499 9.42 -1.82 -2.49
C TYR A 499 9.84 -1.02 -3.73
N SER A 500 10.33 0.21 -3.53
CA SER A 500 10.94 0.98 -4.62
C SER A 500 12.46 0.88 -4.51
N GLN A 501 13.11 0.43 -5.60
CA GLN A 501 14.56 0.42 -5.71
C GLN A 501 15.05 1.73 -6.30
N ARG A 502 16.04 2.35 -5.65
CA ARG A 502 16.78 3.50 -6.14
C ARG A 502 18.27 3.20 -6.19
N TRP A 503 18.90 3.72 -7.24
CA TRP A 503 20.35 3.70 -7.40
C TRP A 503 20.89 4.96 -6.77
N THR A 504 21.77 4.82 -5.77
CA THR A 504 22.41 5.88 -5.00
C THR A 504 23.91 5.95 -5.31
N ASN A 505 24.54 7.09 -5.01
CA ASN A 505 25.98 7.29 -5.25
C ASN A 505 26.87 6.55 -4.24
N ASN A 506 26.93 5.21 -4.32
CA ASN A 506 27.85 4.34 -3.59
C ASN A 506 27.96 4.67 -2.08
N PHE A 507 26.83 4.69 -1.38
CA PHE A 507 26.76 5.11 0.02
C PHE A 507 27.66 4.25 0.92
N PRO A 508 28.67 4.85 1.60
CA PRO A 508 29.47 4.11 2.56
C PRO A 508 28.63 3.68 3.77
N PHE A 509 28.71 2.40 4.14
CA PHE A 509 28.04 1.86 5.32
C PHE A 509 28.83 0.69 5.90
N PHE A 510 29.47 0.91 7.06
CA PHE A 510 30.26 -0.05 7.83
C PHE A 510 31.18 -0.96 7.00
N GLY A 511 32.12 -0.33 6.29
CA GLY A 511 33.19 -0.96 5.50
C GLY A 511 32.79 -1.56 4.14
N GLY A 512 31.56 -1.32 3.69
CA GLY A 512 31.14 -1.44 2.28
C GLY A 512 30.74 -0.09 1.68
N LYS A 513 30.63 -0.02 0.35
CA LYS A 513 29.93 1.07 -0.36
C LYS A 513 28.80 0.45 -1.16
N TYR A 514 27.60 1.02 -1.07
CA TYR A 514 26.38 0.44 -1.62
C TYR A 514 25.72 1.37 -2.63
N TYR A 515 25.53 0.90 -3.86
CA TYR A 515 24.86 1.68 -4.91
C TYR A 515 23.34 1.51 -4.93
N GLN A 516 22.80 0.52 -4.21
CA GLN A 516 21.37 0.22 -4.23
C GLN A 516 20.74 0.51 -2.87
N THR A 517 19.68 1.30 -2.88
CA THR A 517 18.86 1.58 -1.70
C THR A 517 17.40 1.22 -2.00
N SER A 518 16.83 0.35 -1.20
CA SER A 518 15.41 -0.04 -1.28
C SER A 518 14.62 0.64 -0.18
N VAL A 519 13.56 1.36 -0.55
CA VAL A 519 12.64 2.03 0.38
C VAL A 519 11.40 1.15 0.59
N TYR A 520 11.14 0.78 1.84
CA TYR A 520 10.02 -0.08 2.19
C TYR A 520 8.93 0.69 2.95
N GLY A 521 7.67 0.35 2.72
CA GLY A 521 6.52 1.04 3.31
C GLY A 521 6.38 0.86 4.81
N ASN A 522 7.06 -0.13 5.37
CA ASN A 522 7.04 -0.49 6.78
C ASN A 522 8.07 0.30 7.61
N GLY A 523 8.66 1.35 7.02
CA GLY A 523 9.50 2.32 7.72
C GLY A 523 10.96 1.91 7.86
N LEU A 524 11.48 1.14 6.89
CA LEU A 524 12.88 0.77 6.81
C LEU A 524 13.48 1.00 5.41
N LEU A 525 14.80 1.11 5.36
CA LEU A 525 15.63 1.00 4.16
C LEU A 525 16.50 -0.26 4.21
N SER A 526 16.78 -0.86 3.05
CA SER A 526 17.89 -1.80 2.90
C SER A 526 18.94 -1.27 1.93
N LEU A 527 20.21 -1.61 2.18
CA LEU A 527 21.33 -1.27 1.30
C LEU A 527 21.92 -2.54 0.67
N GLY A 528 22.10 -2.52 -0.65
CA GLY A 528 22.52 -3.68 -1.45
C GLY A 528 21.34 -4.59 -1.77
N SER A 529 21.35 -5.83 -1.24
CA SER A 529 20.32 -6.83 -1.53
C SER A 529 18.96 -6.50 -0.89
N ASN A 530 17.89 -6.99 -1.53
CA ASN A 530 16.53 -6.88 -1.01
C ASN A 530 16.34 -7.80 0.21
N LEU A 531 15.56 -7.33 1.18
CA LEU A 531 15.15 -8.12 2.34
C LEU A 531 14.17 -9.24 1.98
N LEU A 532 14.38 -10.40 2.60
CA LEU A 532 13.49 -11.58 2.50
C LEU A 532 12.42 -11.63 3.61
N TYR A 533 12.56 -10.82 4.67
CA TYR A 533 11.67 -10.78 5.83
C TYR A 533 11.06 -9.38 6.02
N TYR A 534 9.76 -9.32 6.33
CA TYR A 534 8.96 -8.08 6.30
C TYR A 534 8.44 -7.60 7.65
N TYR A 535 8.55 -8.45 8.68
CA TYR A 535 8.11 -8.15 10.04
C TYR A 535 9.24 -7.54 10.84
N SER A 536 8.93 -6.58 11.72
CA SER A 536 9.91 -6.00 12.63
C SER A 536 10.62 -7.08 13.43
N ALA A 537 11.95 -7.05 13.38
CA ALA A 537 12.83 -7.98 14.09
C ALA A 537 13.74 -7.20 15.04
N THR A 538 14.11 -7.82 16.15
CA THR A 538 15.01 -7.20 17.12
C THR A 538 16.40 -7.05 16.51
N ILE A 539 16.97 -5.85 16.60
CA ILE A 539 18.38 -5.60 16.26
C ILE A 539 19.25 -6.00 17.48
N PRO A 540 20.31 -6.82 17.32
CA PRO A 540 20.87 -7.33 16.06
C PRO A 540 20.06 -8.47 15.43
N THR A 541 19.86 -8.40 14.12
CA THR A 541 19.09 -9.37 13.32
C THR A 541 19.93 -10.54 12.82
N TYR A 542 21.27 -10.41 12.82
CA TYR A 542 22.21 -11.36 12.21
C TYR A 542 21.92 -11.68 10.74
N SER A 543 21.30 -10.72 10.05
CA SER A 543 20.91 -10.82 8.65
C SER A 543 22.08 -10.63 7.70
N VAL A 544 21.99 -11.20 6.49
CA VAL A 544 22.92 -10.93 5.38
C VAL A 544 22.66 -9.58 4.70
N ASN A 545 21.66 -8.81 5.15
CA ASN A 545 21.28 -7.51 4.60
C ASN A 545 21.66 -6.38 5.55
N ASN A 546 22.06 -5.24 4.99
CA ASN A 546 22.20 -3.99 5.75
C ASN A 546 20.83 -3.31 5.87
N ILE A 547 20.46 -2.92 7.08
CA ILE A 547 19.15 -2.37 7.42
C ILE A 547 19.35 -1.02 8.10
N ILE A 548 18.59 -0.03 7.65
CA ILE A 548 18.39 1.23 8.37
C ILE A 548 16.89 1.30 8.68
N ALA A 549 16.54 1.18 9.96
CA ALA A 549 15.18 1.13 10.44
C ALA A 549 14.88 2.42 11.23
N PRO A 550 14.60 3.56 10.58
CA PRO A 550 14.21 4.77 11.29
C PRO A 550 12.92 4.56 12.09
N PHE A 551 11.99 3.71 11.61
CA PHE A 551 10.79 3.32 12.33
C PHE A 551 10.20 2.03 11.73
N TRP A 552 10.84 0.88 11.98
CA TRP A 552 10.42 -0.39 11.38
C TRP A 552 9.26 -1.01 12.16
N MET A 553 8.06 -0.97 11.59
CA MET A 553 6.86 -1.55 12.21
C MET A 553 6.20 -2.63 11.35
N ASN A 554 5.34 -3.44 11.95
CA ASN A 554 4.45 -4.31 11.19
C ASN A 554 3.29 -3.47 10.63
N ILE A 555 3.21 -3.32 9.30
CA ILE A 555 2.09 -2.57 8.69
C ILE A 555 0.81 -3.40 8.83
N ASN A 556 -0.20 -2.83 9.50
CA ASN A 556 -1.54 -3.40 9.54
C ASN A 556 -2.37 -2.95 8.32
N SER A 557 -3.28 -3.79 7.86
CA SER A 557 -4.26 -3.56 6.78
C SER A 557 -5.13 -2.29 6.90
N LEU A 558 -5.06 -1.56 8.02
CA LEU A 558 -5.81 -0.34 8.30
C LEU A 558 -4.99 0.95 8.08
N GLN A 559 -3.68 0.87 7.88
CA GLN A 559 -2.84 2.07 7.75
C GLN A 559 -2.75 2.53 6.29
N ARG A 560 -3.00 3.82 6.07
CA ARG A 560 -2.70 4.49 4.80
C ARG A 560 -1.42 5.27 4.98
N GLY A 561 -0.44 5.01 4.12
CA GLY A 561 0.87 5.66 4.20
C GLY A 561 1.30 6.23 2.86
N VAL A 562 2.04 7.33 2.91
CA VAL A 562 2.81 7.83 1.76
C VAL A 562 4.28 7.86 2.16
N SER A 563 5.13 7.21 1.37
CA SER A 563 6.58 7.43 1.47
C SER A 563 7.04 8.31 0.30
N SER A 564 7.74 9.39 0.61
CA SER A 564 8.35 10.30 -0.37
C SER A 564 9.87 10.17 -0.31
N PHE A 565 10.55 10.07 -1.44
CA PHE A 565 12.01 10.00 -1.45
C PHE A 565 12.65 10.65 -2.69
N ARG A 566 13.85 11.20 -2.51
CA ARG A 566 14.69 11.75 -3.58
C ARG A 566 16.17 11.66 -3.29
N GLU A 567 16.95 11.69 -4.36
CA GLU A 567 18.39 11.95 -4.33
C GLU A 567 18.66 13.40 -4.72
N VAL A 568 19.62 14.04 -4.05
CA VAL A 568 20.06 15.41 -4.31
C VAL A 568 21.58 15.44 -4.43
N THR A 569 22.09 16.03 -5.51
CA THR A 569 23.54 16.16 -5.79
C THR A 569 24.00 17.61 -5.97
N SER A 570 23.09 18.59 -5.85
CA SER A 570 23.40 20.02 -5.90
C SER A 570 22.32 20.86 -5.20
N GLY A 571 22.62 22.12 -4.89
CA GLY A 571 21.66 23.09 -4.33
C GLY A 571 21.72 23.28 -2.82
N SER A 572 20.72 23.98 -2.28
CA SER A 572 20.68 24.40 -0.86
C SER A 572 20.61 23.24 0.13
N ILE A 573 20.04 22.10 -0.28
CA ILE A 573 19.95 20.89 0.57
C ILE A 573 21.35 20.33 0.89
N LEU A 574 22.28 20.33 -0.07
CA LEU A 574 23.67 19.91 0.20
C LEU A 574 24.34 20.86 1.19
N GLN A 575 24.12 22.18 1.03
CA GLN A 575 24.67 23.19 1.93
C GLN A 575 24.13 23.03 3.35
N GLN A 576 22.82 22.76 3.48
CA GLN A 576 22.19 22.46 4.76
C GLN A 576 22.78 21.20 5.39
N ALA A 577 22.90 20.11 4.64
CA ALA A 577 23.47 18.86 5.16
C ALA A 577 24.94 18.99 5.55
N THR A 578 25.73 19.72 4.76
CA THR A 578 27.11 20.10 5.11
C THR A 578 27.17 20.92 6.39
N SER A 579 26.30 21.92 6.52
CA SER A 579 26.24 22.78 7.71
C SER A 579 25.85 21.98 8.95
N ASP A 580 24.83 21.13 8.85
CA ASP A 580 24.33 20.29 9.94
C ASP A 580 25.43 19.34 10.43
N ILE A 581 26.08 18.59 9.53
CA ILE A 581 27.15 17.66 9.92
C ILE A 581 28.34 18.40 10.54
N ASN A 582 28.79 19.52 9.96
CA ASN A 582 29.91 20.29 10.54
C ASN A 582 29.54 20.98 11.85
N HIS A 583 28.26 21.25 12.10
CA HIS A 583 27.81 21.75 13.38
C HIS A 583 27.90 20.67 14.47
N TYR A 584 27.51 19.44 14.15
CA TYR A 584 27.53 18.31 15.09
C TYR A 584 28.93 17.68 15.26
N PHE A 585 29.76 17.70 14.20
CA PHE A 585 31.08 17.10 14.13
C PHE A 585 32.10 18.08 13.50
N PRO A 586 32.41 19.20 14.17
CA PRO A 586 33.25 20.28 13.61
C PRO A 586 34.69 19.85 13.29
N GLU A 587 35.16 18.75 13.86
CA GLU A 587 36.50 18.22 13.66
C GLU A 587 36.71 17.49 12.33
N LEU A 588 35.63 17.11 11.63
CA LEU A 588 35.69 16.22 10.47
C LEU A 588 35.90 16.94 9.13
N ASN A 589 35.71 18.26 9.05
CA ASN A 589 35.77 19.04 7.81
C ASN A 589 34.95 18.41 6.67
N PHE A 590 33.68 18.14 6.92
CA PHE A 590 32.78 17.44 6.00
C PHE A 590 32.27 18.37 4.90
N ASN A 591 32.08 17.84 3.68
CA ASN A 591 31.41 18.57 2.59
C ASN A 591 30.57 17.62 1.74
N ALA A 592 29.25 17.64 1.93
CA ALA A 592 28.32 16.76 1.23
C ALA A 592 28.45 16.90 -0.30
N THR A 593 28.67 15.77 -0.97
CA THR A 593 28.59 15.66 -2.43
C THR A 593 27.24 15.12 -2.87
N TRP A 594 26.52 14.43 -1.98
CA TRP A 594 25.17 13.97 -2.24
C TRP A 594 24.36 13.72 -0.95
N VAL A 595 23.03 13.76 -1.09
CA VAL A 595 22.05 13.53 -0.02
C VAL A 595 20.89 12.67 -0.56
N PHE A 596 20.50 11.62 0.18
CA PHE A 596 19.23 10.92 0.01
C PHE A 596 18.27 11.33 1.10
N ILE A 597 17.02 11.59 0.75
CA ILE A 597 15.96 11.87 1.73
C ILE A 597 14.85 10.86 1.48
N ALA A 598 14.41 10.16 2.53
CA ALA A 598 13.20 9.34 2.52
C ALA A 598 12.33 9.66 3.73
N THR A 599 11.05 9.95 3.50
CA THR A 599 10.10 10.40 4.52
C THR A 599 8.86 9.54 4.46
N TRP A 600 8.37 9.07 5.60
CA TRP A 600 7.13 8.32 5.75
C TRP A 600 6.12 9.17 6.51
N ASN A 601 4.92 9.25 5.96
CA ASN A 601 3.77 9.88 6.58
C ASN A 601 2.64 8.84 6.63
N TRP A 602 2.34 8.33 7.82
CA TRP A 602 1.30 7.32 8.07
C TRP A 602 0.10 7.94 8.78
N LEU A 603 -1.09 7.67 8.22
CA LEU A 603 -2.39 8.06 8.73
C LEU A 603 -3.18 6.81 9.14
N GLU A 604 -3.73 6.78 10.35
CA GLU A 604 -4.65 5.72 10.79
C GLU A 604 -6.07 5.90 10.20
N TYR A 605 -6.78 4.77 10.04
CA TYR A 605 -8.14 4.68 9.47
C TYR A 605 -9.24 5.41 10.26
N GLN A 606 -8.95 5.86 11.49
CA GLN A 606 -9.90 6.52 12.39
C GLN A 606 -9.30 7.86 12.84
N PRO A 607 -9.87 9.01 12.44
CA PRO A 607 -9.30 10.31 12.74
C PRO A 607 -9.64 10.71 14.19
N ALA A 608 -8.73 10.41 15.10
CA ALA A 608 -8.41 11.37 16.16
C ALA A 608 -7.21 12.17 15.66
N MET A 609 -7.25 13.51 15.73
CA MET A 609 -6.17 14.40 15.25
C MET A 609 -4.84 14.24 16.02
N ASP A 610 -4.72 13.22 16.87
CA ASP A 610 -3.57 12.86 17.71
C ASP A 610 -2.85 11.57 17.25
N ASN A 611 -3.27 10.92 16.15
CA ASN A 611 -2.78 9.60 15.73
C ASN A 611 -1.90 9.60 14.45
N ASP A 612 -1.26 10.71 14.09
CA ASP A 612 -0.36 10.77 12.92
C ASP A 612 1.07 10.34 13.26
N THR A 613 1.67 9.48 12.43
CA THR A 613 3.08 9.06 12.58
C THR A 613 3.91 9.53 11.39
N MET A 614 4.85 10.42 11.64
CA MET A 614 5.75 11.00 10.64
C MET A 614 7.21 10.91 11.07
N PHE A 615 8.04 10.38 10.18
CA PHE A 615 9.49 10.25 10.40
C PHE A 615 10.23 10.27 9.06
N GLN A 616 11.52 10.60 9.11
CA GLN A 616 12.37 10.75 7.94
C GLN A 616 13.75 10.17 8.21
N VAL A 617 14.37 9.60 7.19
CA VAL A 617 15.79 9.27 7.19
C VAL A 617 16.51 10.06 6.08
N VAL A 618 17.68 10.58 6.42
CA VAL A 618 18.56 11.30 5.51
C VAL A 618 19.91 10.59 5.46
N LEU A 619 20.31 10.12 4.29
CA LEU A 619 21.65 9.59 4.04
C LEU A 619 22.49 10.71 3.44
N VAL A 620 23.65 11.01 3.99
CA VAL A 620 24.53 12.06 3.47
C VAL A 620 25.96 11.56 3.37
N SER A 621 26.66 11.89 2.28
CA SER A 621 28.06 11.51 2.11
C SER A 621 28.82 12.54 1.27
N ASP A 622 30.14 12.60 1.49
CA ASP A 622 31.10 13.30 0.63
C ASP A 622 31.81 12.34 -0.36
N GLY A 623 31.49 11.05 -0.31
CA GLY A 623 32.12 9.96 -1.06
C GLY A 623 33.06 9.09 -0.21
N ASN A 624 33.54 9.60 0.93
CA ASN A 624 34.39 8.90 1.89
C ASN A 624 33.72 8.77 3.26
N MET A 625 33.32 9.89 3.86
CA MET A 625 32.55 9.95 5.10
C MET A 625 31.05 9.85 4.81
N SER A 626 30.31 9.22 5.72
CA SER A 626 28.87 9.00 5.54
C SER A 626 28.13 9.06 6.86
N PHE A 627 26.93 9.60 6.81
CA PHE A 627 26.06 9.72 7.97
C PHE A 627 24.62 9.32 7.65
N VAL A 628 23.96 8.77 8.66
CA VAL A 628 22.52 8.51 8.68
C VAL A 628 21.91 9.44 9.70
N MET A 629 20.99 10.30 9.27
CA MET A 629 20.15 11.10 10.17
C MET A 629 18.75 10.48 10.22
N MET A 630 18.23 10.24 11.41
CA MET A 630 16.84 9.87 11.64
C MET A 630 16.15 11.05 12.30
N ASN A 631 15.10 11.57 11.65
CA ASN A 631 14.32 12.71 12.10
C ASN A 631 12.90 12.22 12.45
N TYR A 632 12.35 12.74 13.54
CA TYR A 632 11.04 12.37 14.08
C TYR A 632 10.19 13.62 14.26
N GLY A 633 8.96 13.56 13.76
CA GLY A 633 7.94 14.60 13.89
C GLY A 633 6.91 14.17 14.93
N ASN A 634 5.63 14.27 14.62
CA ASN A 634 4.60 13.64 15.44
C ASN A 634 4.68 12.12 15.30
N LEU A 635 4.71 11.38 16.41
CA LEU A 635 4.65 9.93 16.44
C LEU A 635 3.41 9.52 17.23
N ALA A 636 2.50 8.81 16.58
CA ALA A 636 1.29 8.31 17.22
C ALA A 636 1.61 7.18 18.20
N PRO A 637 0.91 7.08 19.34
CA PRO A 637 0.92 5.86 20.14
C PRO A 637 0.48 4.68 19.28
N THR A 638 1.24 3.59 19.29
CA THR A 638 0.92 2.39 18.50
C THR A 638 0.95 1.13 19.36
N SER A 639 0.03 0.20 19.10
CA SER A 639 0.05 -1.14 19.70
C SER A 639 0.93 -2.13 18.94
N GLU A 640 1.50 -1.72 17.81
CA GLU A 640 2.35 -2.55 16.98
C GLU A 640 3.80 -2.58 17.48
N ASN A 641 4.49 -3.67 17.15
CA ASN A 641 5.90 -3.83 17.48
C ASN A 641 6.77 -2.96 16.56
N VAL A 642 7.40 -1.92 17.13
CA VAL A 642 8.31 -1.00 16.42
C VAL A 642 9.76 -1.27 16.80
N GLN A 643 10.63 -1.47 15.82
CA GLN A 643 12.09 -1.48 15.98
C GLN A 643 12.69 -0.21 15.38
N VAL A 644 13.59 0.45 16.11
CA VAL A 644 14.32 1.63 15.61
C VAL A 644 15.82 1.42 15.74
N GLY A 645 16.57 1.75 14.69
CA GLY A 645 18.02 1.65 14.68
C GLY A 645 18.60 1.28 13.32
N TYR A 646 19.79 0.69 13.32
CA TYR A 646 20.43 0.16 12.12
C TYR A 646 21.18 -1.13 12.44
N ASP A 647 21.38 -1.95 11.42
CA ASP A 647 22.07 -3.22 11.53
C ASP A 647 22.84 -3.50 10.24
N SER A 648 24.14 -3.71 10.35
CA SER A 648 24.98 -4.05 9.20
C SER A 648 25.01 -5.56 8.96
N LEU A 649 25.61 -5.96 7.85
CA LEU A 649 25.76 -7.36 7.46
C LEU A 649 26.35 -8.22 8.61
N ASN A 650 25.65 -9.32 8.91
CA ASN A 650 25.91 -10.25 10.03
C ASN A 650 25.94 -9.57 11.41
N SER A 651 25.31 -8.40 11.54
CA SER A 651 25.33 -7.58 12.74
C SER A 651 26.73 -7.27 13.24
N SER A 652 27.67 -7.07 12.31
CA SER A 652 29.03 -6.66 12.64
C SER A 652 29.07 -5.29 13.33
N ASN A 653 28.13 -4.41 12.97
CA ASN A 653 27.87 -3.12 13.59
C ASN A 653 26.36 -2.90 13.63
N TYR A 654 25.84 -2.59 14.81
CA TYR A 654 24.41 -2.34 14.96
C TYR A 654 24.16 -1.34 16.07
N PHE A 655 23.00 -0.72 16.00
CA PHE A 655 22.49 0.15 17.04
C PHE A 655 20.98 -0.05 17.12
N SER A 656 20.45 -0.16 18.33
CA SER A 656 19.03 -0.31 18.61
C SER A 656 18.64 0.75 19.64
N MET A 657 17.61 1.54 19.37
CA MET A 657 17.08 2.51 20.34
C MET A 657 16.47 1.78 21.53
N ALA A 658 16.61 2.36 22.73
CA ALA A 658 16.07 1.79 23.96
C ALA A 658 14.54 1.71 23.97
N GLU A 659 13.89 2.63 23.25
CA GLU A 659 12.44 2.73 23.07
C GLU A 659 11.88 1.65 22.13
N SER A 660 12.74 0.86 21.46
CA SER A 660 12.30 -0.23 20.58
C SER A 660 11.45 -1.25 21.34
N PHE A 661 10.31 -1.61 20.74
CA PHE A 661 9.27 -2.48 21.31
C PHE A 661 8.71 -2.00 22.67
N GLN A 662 8.86 -0.71 22.99
CA GLN A 662 8.29 -0.10 24.20
C GLN A 662 7.08 0.78 23.86
N GLY A 663 6.18 0.95 24.83
CA GLY A 663 5.00 1.81 24.68
C GLY A 663 5.30 3.32 24.65
N ASN A 664 6.54 3.73 24.93
CA ASN A 664 6.99 5.12 24.91
C ASN A 664 7.77 5.49 23.63
N ILE A 665 7.58 4.74 22.53
CA ILE A 665 8.24 5.01 21.23
C ILE A 665 8.03 6.43 20.71
N THR A 666 6.96 7.10 21.17
CA THR A 666 6.63 8.49 20.85
C THR A 666 7.64 9.51 21.39
N ASP A 667 8.42 9.14 22.42
CA ASP A 667 9.45 9.98 23.03
C ASP A 667 10.56 10.35 22.03
N LEU A 668 10.74 9.56 20.97
CA LEU A 668 11.70 9.83 19.89
C LEU A 668 11.51 11.19 19.22
N SER A 669 10.29 11.75 19.28
CA SER A 669 9.98 13.11 18.82
C SER A 669 10.72 14.21 19.62
N PHE A 670 11.17 13.86 20.83
CA PHE A 670 11.75 14.79 21.81
C PHE A 670 13.19 14.42 22.22
N THR A 671 13.64 13.20 21.95
CA THR A 671 15.00 12.75 22.26
C THR A 671 15.97 13.02 21.12
N SER A 672 17.27 13.02 21.43
CA SER A 672 18.35 13.30 20.46
C SER A 672 19.72 12.91 21.00
N ASN A 673 20.64 12.51 20.12
CA ASN A 673 22.08 12.40 20.43
C ASN A 673 22.91 13.62 19.98
N VAL A 674 22.29 14.59 19.29
CA VAL A 674 22.95 15.81 18.75
C VAL A 674 22.31 17.10 19.28
N ASN A 675 21.58 17.00 20.39
CA ASN A 675 20.93 18.13 21.06
C ASN A 675 19.96 18.92 20.14
N THR A 676 19.36 18.25 19.16
CA THR A 676 18.29 18.78 18.30
C THR A 676 17.08 17.87 18.47
N SER A 677 16.03 18.35 19.12
CA SER A 677 14.83 17.56 19.43
C SER A 677 14.32 16.78 18.22
N GLY A 678 14.14 15.47 18.37
CA GLY A 678 13.65 14.60 17.31
C GLY A 678 14.70 14.22 16.26
N ARG A 679 15.98 14.55 16.44
CA ARG A 679 17.06 14.21 15.50
C ARG A 679 18.09 13.29 16.13
N TRP A 680 18.39 12.21 15.43
CA TRP A 680 19.47 11.29 15.74
C TRP A 680 20.42 11.17 14.56
N VAL A 681 21.73 11.30 14.79
CA VAL A 681 22.75 11.27 13.72
C VAL A 681 23.82 10.24 14.04
N PHE A 682 24.09 9.36 13.08
CA PHE A 682 25.09 8.29 13.20
C PHE A 682 26.10 8.39 12.07
N ARG A 683 27.38 8.38 12.41
CA ARG A 683 28.46 8.22 11.43
C ARG A 683 28.56 6.73 11.05
N THR A 684 28.55 6.44 9.75
CA THR A 684 28.44 5.07 9.22
C THR A 684 29.61 4.66 8.32
N ASP A 685 30.59 5.53 8.07
CA ASP A 685 31.80 5.18 7.31
C ASP A 685 32.89 4.51 8.18
N TYR A 686 32.78 4.63 9.51
CA TYR A 686 33.81 4.22 10.47
C TYR A 686 33.21 3.50 11.69
N CYS A 687 33.94 2.53 12.25
CA CYS A 687 33.56 1.77 13.44
C CYS A 687 34.47 2.08 14.63
N LEU A 688 33.90 2.42 15.78
CA LEU A 688 34.61 2.82 17.02
C LEU A 688 35.34 1.69 17.78
N ASN A 689 35.05 0.40 17.50
CA ASN A 689 35.58 -0.76 18.25
C ASN A 689 36.53 -1.65 17.43
N ASP A 690 37.47 -1.07 16.69
CA ASP A 690 38.45 -1.84 15.91
C ASP A 690 37.82 -2.90 14.96
N CYS A 691 36.72 -2.55 14.27
CA CYS A 691 36.59 -3.01 12.88
C CYS A 691 37.54 -2.21 11.98
N LEU A 692 38.80 -2.03 12.42
CA LEU A 692 39.87 -1.63 11.53
C LEU A 692 39.95 -2.74 10.48
N PHE A 693 39.28 -2.51 9.37
CA PHE A 693 39.68 -3.04 8.10
C PHE A 693 41.08 -2.47 7.83
N GLN A 694 42.08 -3.08 8.45
CA GLN A 694 43.41 -3.07 7.91
C GLN A 694 43.36 -4.09 6.80
N GLU A 695 43.57 -3.67 5.55
CA GLU A 695 43.79 -4.59 4.45
C GLU A 695 44.87 -5.57 4.87
N ASN A 696 44.45 -6.80 5.23
CA ASN A 696 45.34 -7.83 5.74
C ASN A 696 46.16 -8.47 4.60
N PHE A 697 46.47 -7.67 3.59
CA PHE A 697 47.24 -8.07 2.44
C PHE A 697 48.69 -8.30 2.86
N TYR A 698 49.33 -9.24 2.21
CA TYR A 698 50.78 -9.25 2.12
C TYR A 698 51.20 -8.02 1.33
N PRO A 699 52.34 -7.36 1.65
CA PRO A 699 52.83 -6.22 0.90
C PRO A 699 52.79 -6.51 -0.60
N TYR A 700 52.43 -5.57 -1.46
CA TYR A 700 52.22 -5.84 -2.89
C TYR A 700 52.55 -4.63 -3.76
N GLY A 701 52.56 -4.84 -5.07
CA GLY A 701 52.79 -3.82 -6.08
C GLY A 701 54.26 -3.62 -6.44
N PRO A 702 54.54 -2.78 -7.44
CA PRO A 702 55.88 -2.65 -8.03
C PRO A 702 56.96 -2.21 -7.04
N SER A 703 56.60 -1.43 -6.02
CA SER A 703 57.50 -0.98 -4.96
C SER A 703 57.99 -2.13 -4.06
N ASN A 704 57.28 -3.25 -4.02
CA ASN A 704 57.65 -4.47 -3.32
C ASN A 704 58.32 -5.51 -4.24
N GLY A 705 58.66 -5.12 -5.49
CA GLY A 705 59.32 -5.98 -6.46
C GLY A 705 58.37 -6.88 -7.27
N ASP A 706 57.07 -6.59 -7.26
CA ASP A 706 56.09 -7.40 -7.99
C ASP A 706 56.15 -7.17 -9.50
N THR A 707 55.94 -8.25 -10.25
CA THR A 707 55.70 -8.16 -11.70
C THR A 707 54.26 -7.72 -11.93
N VAL A 708 54.06 -6.67 -12.74
CA VAL A 708 52.73 -6.19 -13.12
C VAL A 708 52.20 -7.01 -14.31
N ASN A 709 50.97 -7.48 -14.20
CA ASN A 709 50.28 -8.17 -15.29
C ASN A 709 49.87 -7.19 -16.40
N PRO A 710 49.71 -7.63 -17.66
CA PRO A 710 49.25 -6.75 -18.74
C PRO A 710 47.89 -6.11 -18.42
N SER A 711 47.79 -4.80 -18.62
CA SER A 711 46.56 -4.02 -18.47
C SER A 711 45.64 -4.21 -19.68
N VAL A 712 44.87 -5.29 -19.69
CA VAL A 712 43.90 -5.67 -20.74
C VAL A 712 42.62 -6.23 -20.09
N ASP A 713 41.50 -6.32 -20.81
CA ASP A 713 40.20 -6.76 -20.27
C ASP A 713 40.21 -8.27 -19.93
N ASP A 714 40.21 -9.16 -20.94
CA ASP A 714 40.19 -10.62 -20.76
C ASP A 714 41.59 -11.27 -20.88
N GLY A 715 42.59 -10.66 -20.23
CA GLY A 715 43.98 -11.11 -20.33
C GLY A 715 44.42 -12.14 -19.30
N SER A 716 45.61 -12.68 -19.53
CA SER A 716 46.35 -13.47 -18.55
C SER A 716 47.84 -13.23 -18.69
N SER A 717 48.61 -13.57 -17.65
CA SER A 717 50.07 -13.56 -17.71
C SER A 717 50.59 -14.59 -18.73
N SER A 718 51.87 -14.48 -19.11
CA SER A 718 52.60 -15.64 -19.64
C SER A 718 52.71 -16.74 -18.58
N ALA A 719 53.13 -17.95 -18.98
CA ALA A 719 53.43 -19.01 -18.03
C ALA A 719 54.46 -18.51 -17.00
N ILE A 720 54.14 -18.67 -15.71
CA ILE A 720 55.03 -18.32 -14.59
C ILE A 720 55.62 -19.62 -14.06
N PRO A 721 56.90 -19.93 -14.33
CA PRO A 721 57.55 -21.10 -13.75
C PRO A 721 57.65 -20.95 -12.24
N LEU A 722 57.20 -21.96 -11.48
CA LEU A 722 57.29 -21.95 -10.03
C LEU A 722 58.70 -22.37 -9.60
N ILE A 723 59.29 -21.61 -8.67
CA ILE A 723 60.61 -21.92 -8.10
C ILE A 723 60.56 -23.26 -7.36
N ASN A 724 59.47 -23.51 -6.62
CA ASN A 724 59.16 -24.80 -6.00
C ASN A 724 57.82 -25.32 -6.54
N MET A 725 57.65 -26.64 -6.59
CA MET A 725 56.38 -27.24 -6.99
C MET A 725 55.27 -26.91 -5.99
N PHE A 726 54.05 -26.70 -6.50
CA PHE A 726 52.85 -26.48 -5.71
C PHE A 726 51.91 -27.70 -5.83
N PRO A 727 51.76 -28.52 -4.78
CA PRO A 727 50.75 -29.56 -4.72
C PRO A 727 49.33 -28.95 -4.74
N TYR A 728 48.46 -29.40 -5.63
CA TYR A 728 47.05 -29.01 -5.66
C TYR A 728 46.19 -30.26 -5.85
N PHE A 729 45.52 -30.68 -4.77
CA PHE A 729 44.68 -31.87 -4.63
C PHE A 729 45.28 -33.14 -5.26
N GLY A 730 46.50 -33.48 -4.85
CA GLY A 730 47.22 -34.67 -5.31
C GLY A 730 47.96 -34.51 -6.65
N LYS A 731 47.85 -33.36 -7.34
CA LYS A 731 48.64 -33.05 -8.55
C LYS A 731 49.74 -32.03 -8.26
N PRO A 732 51.01 -32.31 -8.57
CA PRO A 732 52.08 -31.32 -8.44
C PRO A 732 52.13 -30.42 -9.68
N TYR A 733 52.11 -29.10 -9.47
CA TYR A 733 52.29 -28.11 -10.53
C TYR A 733 53.63 -27.41 -10.43
N ASN A 734 54.23 -27.12 -11.59
CA ASN A 734 55.51 -26.42 -11.73
C ASN A 734 55.38 -25.06 -12.45
N GLN A 735 54.16 -24.66 -12.81
CA GLN A 735 53.84 -23.38 -13.42
C GLN A 735 52.43 -22.94 -13.06
N LEU A 736 52.13 -21.65 -13.19
CA LEU A 736 50.77 -21.11 -13.13
C LEU A 736 50.61 -19.87 -14.02
N TYR A 737 49.37 -19.39 -14.14
CA TYR A 737 48.99 -18.17 -14.86
C TYR A 737 48.13 -17.28 -13.98
N VAL A 738 48.37 -15.97 -13.98
CA VAL A 738 47.54 -14.96 -13.29
C VAL A 738 46.58 -14.36 -14.29
N ASN A 739 45.28 -14.46 -14.03
CA ASN A 739 44.24 -13.96 -14.91
C ASN A 739 43.74 -12.58 -14.51
N ASN A 740 43.39 -11.75 -15.50
CA ASN A 740 42.87 -10.42 -15.23
C ASN A 740 41.50 -10.45 -14.54
N ASN A 741 40.69 -11.45 -14.86
CA ASN A 741 39.37 -11.68 -14.29
C ASN A 741 39.41 -12.37 -12.91
N GLY A 742 40.53 -12.36 -12.17
CA GLY A 742 40.52 -12.62 -10.74
C GLY A 742 40.82 -14.06 -10.29
N PHE A 743 41.58 -14.82 -11.09
CA PHE A 743 41.89 -16.22 -10.81
C PHE A 743 43.24 -16.70 -11.32
N LEU A 744 43.63 -17.90 -10.87
CA LEU A 744 44.83 -18.62 -11.27
C LEU A 744 44.47 -19.95 -11.93
N THR A 745 45.16 -20.30 -13.01
CA THR A 745 45.16 -21.63 -13.62
C THR A 745 46.57 -22.20 -13.69
N PHE A 746 46.71 -23.51 -13.88
CA PHE A 746 48.03 -24.16 -13.86
C PHE A 746 48.49 -24.67 -15.24
N ASP A 747 47.58 -25.17 -16.06
CA ASP A 747 47.96 -25.83 -17.32
C ASP A 747 48.12 -24.84 -18.48
N GLN A 748 47.19 -23.88 -18.61
CA GLN A 748 47.15 -22.93 -19.72
C GLN A 748 46.54 -21.58 -19.32
N PRO A 749 46.87 -20.48 -20.03
CA PRO A 749 46.19 -19.21 -19.84
C PRO A 749 44.77 -19.30 -20.41
N VAL A 750 43.79 -18.73 -19.70
CA VAL A 750 42.38 -18.75 -20.11
C VAL A 750 41.91 -17.33 -20.39
N SER A 751 41.37 -17.04 -21.57
CA SER A 751 40.91 -15.70 -21.95
C SER A 751 39.39 -15.64 -22.20
N SER A 752 38.61 -16.45 -21.49
CA SER A 752 37.17 -16.64 -21.78
C SER A 752 36.28 -15.83 -20.83
N PRO A 753 35.27 -15.09 -21.35
CA PRO A 753 34.47 -14.22 -20.50
C PRO A 753 33.17 -14.81 -19.92
N TYR A 754 32.59 -15.97 -20.32
CA TYR A 754 31.32 -16.47 -19.71
C TYR A 754 31.13 -18.00 -19.86
N SER A 755 30.96 -18.81 -18.80
CA SER A 755 29.64 -19.25 -18.29
C SER A 755 29.60 -19.67 -16.80
N SER A 756 30.73 -20.03 -16.20
CA SER A 756 30.99 -20.29 -14.77
C SER A 756 32.39 -20.90 -14.69
N MET A 757 33.27 -20.42 -13.82
CA MET A 757 34.63 -20.93 -13.75
C MET A 757 34.67 -22.29 -13.06
N PHE A 758 33.80 -22.52 -12.09
CA PHE A 758 33.67 -23.83 -11.44
C PHE A 758 33.11 -24.93 -12.37
N GLN A 759 32.70 -24.59 -13.60
CA GLN A 759 32.28 -25.54 -14.65
C GLN A 759 33.27 -25.60 -15.83
N SER A 760 34.44 -24.97 -15.71
CA SER A 760 35.38 -24.79 -16.83
C SER A 760 36.23 -26.02 -17.19
N GLY A 761 36.24 -27.05 -16.32
CA GLY A 761 37.08 -28.23 -16.49
C GLY A 761 38.59 -27.98 -16.22
N TYR A 762 38.93 -26.86 -15.59
CA TYR A 762 40.31 -26.52 -15.20
C TYR A 762 40.53 -26.66 -13.69
N ASP A 763 41.76 -27.00 -13.32
CA ASP A 763 42.26 -26.82 -11.96
C ASP A 763 42.48 -25.32 -11.72
N VAL A 764 41.68 -24.74 -10.82
CA VAL A 764 41.52 -23.28 -10.72
C VAL A 764 41.37 -22.78 -9.30
N ILE A 765 42.02 -21.65 -9.02
CA ILE A 765 41.96 -20.93 -7.73
C ILE A 765 41.48 -19.51 -8.02
N ALA A 766 40.32 -19.13 -7.50
CA ALA A 766 39.70 -17.84 -7.75
C ALA A 766 39.41 -17.11 -6.44
N PRO A 767 40.32 -16.25 -5.94
CA PRO A 767 40.00 -15.40 -4.80
C PRO A 767 38.71 -14.59 -5.06
N LEU A 768 38.56 -14.00 -6.25
CA LEU A 768 37.31 -13.37 -6.67
C LEU A 768 37.27 -13.25 -8.20
N TRP A 769 36.59 -14.18 -8.84
CA TRP A 769 36.33 -14.13 -10.28
C TRP A 769 35.21 -13.17 -10.60
N SER A 770 35.45 -12.26 -11.54
CA SER A 770 34.43 -11.47 -12.23
C SER A 770 35.01 -10.83 -13.50
N ASN A 771 34.23 -10.03 -14.21
CA ASN A 771 34.69 -9.29 -15.40
C ASN A 771 35.44 -8.01 -14.99
N TRP A 772 36.73 -8.15 -14.72
CA TRP A 772 37.59 -7.06 -14.21
C TRP A 772 38.33 -6.38 -15.35
N ASN A 773 38.07 -5.08 -15.54
CA ASN A 773 38.66 -4.30 -16.60
C ASN A 773 39.80 -3.40 -16.09
N THR A 774 41.02 -3.93 -16.14
CA THR A 774 42.23 -3.18 -15.75
C THR A 774 42.60 -2.04 -16.71
N THR A 775 42.00 -1.97 -17.91
CA THR A 775 42.21 -0.81 -18.82
C THR A 775 41.53 0.46 -18.32
N LYS A 776 40.58 0.33 -17.37
CA LYS A 776 39.87 1.44 -16.75
C LYS A 776 40.54 1.90 -15.46
N SER A 777 40.77 0.98 -14.54
CA SER A 777 41.36 1.27 -13.22
C SER A 777 42.01 0.02 -12.63
N GLY A 778 42.97 0.24 -11.75
CA GLY A 778 43.59 -0.78 -10.92
C GLY A 778 44.82 -1.44 -11.53
N ILE A 779 45.52 -2.21 -10.71
CA ILE A 779 46.75 -2.92 -11.09
C ILE A 779 46.66 -4.35 -10.59
N ILE A 780 47.08 -5.29 -11.43
CA ILE A 780 47.27 -6.68 -11.06
C ILE A 780 48.77 -6.94 -10.98
N SER A 781 49.24 -7.44 -9.85
CA SER A 781 50.67 -7.68 -9.63
C SER A 781 50.91 -8.96 -8.86
N TYR A 782 52.06 -9.60 -9.12
CA TYR A 782 52.42 -10.86 -8.46
C TYR A 782 53.92 -11.02 -8.21
N ARG A 783 54.29 -11.83 -7.21
CA ARG A 783 55.67 -12.25 -6.94
C ARG A 783 55.78 -13.64 -6.33
N GLN A 784 56.98 -14.22 -6.43
CA GLN A 784 57.39 -15.43 -5.71
C GLN A 784 58.40 -15.08 -4.62
N VAL A 785 58.27 -15.72 -3.46
CA VAL A 785 59.11 -15.49 -2.28
C VAL A 785 59.62 -16.83 -1.73
N THR A 786 60.93 -16.93 -1.51
CA THR A 786 61.61 -18.11 -0.92
C THR A 786 62.45 -17.78 0.32
N SER A 787 62.48 -16.51 0.74
CA SER A 787 63.16 -16.04 1.96
C SER A 787 62.61 -14.68 2.41
N GLY A 788 62.93 -14.25 3.62
CA GLY A 788 62.54 -12.92 4.14
C GLY A 788 61.24 -12.90 4.94
N SER A 789 60.74 -11.69 5.22
CA SER A 789 59.62 -11.45 6.14
C SER A 789 58.30 -12.05 5.68
N ASP A 790 58.01 -12.05 4.38
CA ASP A 790 56.75 -12.59 3.86
C ASP A 790 56.69 -14.12 3.99
N LEU A 791 57.81 -14.81 3.78
CA LEU A 791 57.91 -16.26 4.00
C LEU A 791 57.73 -16.62 5.48
N GLN A 792 58.33 -15.82 6.38
CA GLN A 792 58.17 -15.97 7.82
C GLN A 792 56.73 -15.70 8.26
N ARG A 793 56.09 -14.66 7.72
CA ARG A 793 54.68 -14.35 7.96
C ARG A 793 53.78 -15.49 7.50
N ALA A 794 53.98 -16.02 6.29
CA ALA A 794 53.20 -17.15 5.79
C ALA A 794 53.38 -18.41 6.66
N THR A 795 54.59 -18.68 7.12
CA THR A 795 54.86 -19.76 8.07
C THR A 795 54.11 -19.55 9.39
N SER A 796 54.13 -18.33 9.92
CA SER A 796 53.41 -17.98 11.16
C SER A 796 51.90 -18.09 10.99
N ASP A 797 51.35 -17.55 9.90
CA ASP A 797 49.92 -17.59 9.58
C ASP A 797 49.43 -19.05 9.51
N ILE A 798 50.11 -19.93 8.77
CA ILE A 798 49.70 -21.34 8.66
C ILE A 798 49.81 -22.06 10.01
N ASN A 799 50.90 -21.86 10.77
CA ASN A 799 51.02 -22.49 12.09
C ASN A 799 50.01 -21.95 13.11
N GLN A 800 49.54 -20.71 12.95
CA GLN A 800 48.48 -20.17 13.79
C GLN A 800 47.13 -20.86 13.51
N TYR A 801 46.80 -21.11 12.24
CA TYR A 801 45.51 -21.71 11.87
C TYR A 801 45.53 -23.25 11.90
N PHE A 802 46.70 -23.86 11.73
CA PHE A 802 46.92 -25.32 11.70
C PHE A 802 48.08 -25.72 12.64
N PRO A 803 47.98 -25.46 13.96
CA PRO A 803 49.08 -25.66 14.91
C PRO A 803 49.57 -27.11 15.01
N GLN A 804 48.75 -28.09 14.59
CA GLN A 804 49.09 -29.50 14.61
C GLN A 804 50.07 -29.95 13.52
N LEU A 805 50.33 -29.12 12.50
CA LEU A 805 51.10 -29.52 11.32
C LEU A 805 52.60 -29.26 11.44
N ASN A 806 53.05 -28.40 12.36
CA ASN A 806 54.45 -27.94 12.47
C ASN A 806 55.04 -27.54 11.10
N PHE A 807 54.34 -26.66 10.41
CA PHE A 807 54.63 -26.27 9.04
C PHE A 807 55.80 -25.27 8.95
N THR A 808 56.58 -25.31 7.88
CA THR A 808 57.59 -24.29 7.56
C THR A 808 57.56 -24.04 6.06
N ALA A 809 57.15 -22.84 5.64
CA ALA A 809 57.07 -22.52 4.22
C ALA A 809 58.46 -22.47 3.60
N THR A 810 58.62 -23.09 2.43
CA THR A 810 59.81 -22.93 1.58
C THR A 810 59.53 -22.04 0.37
N TRP A 811 58.24 -21.79 0.08
CA TRP A 811 57.79 -21.01 -1.06
C TRP A 811 56.44 -20.35 -0.81
N VAL A 812 56.31 -19.10 -1.26
CA VAL A 812 55.08 -18.32 -1.25
C VAL A 812 54.90 -17.62 -2.60
N PHE A 813 53.69 -17.64 -3.14
CA PHE A 813 53.28 -16.83 -4.29
C PHE A 813 52.17 -15.87 -3.88
N ILE A 814 52.33 -14.59 -4.20
CA ILE A 814 51.36 -13.54 -3.88
C ILE A 814 50.88 -12.95 -5.20
N ALA A 815 49.56 -12.87 -5.40
CA ALA A 815 48.95 -12.10 -6.49
C ALA A 815 47.82 -11.21 -5.96
N THR A 816 47.85 -9.94 -6.35
CA THR A 816 46.91 -8.91 -5.86
C THR A 816 46.25 -8.21 -7.03
N TRP A 817 44.92 -8.10 -6.98
CA TRP A 817 44.10 -7.22 -7.81
C TRP A 817 43.78 -6.02 -6.94
N ASP A 818 44.38 -4.87 -7.24
CA ASP A 818 44.24 -3.66 -6.46
C ASP A 818 43.43 -2.62 -7.23
N SER A 819 42.34 -2.15 -6.63
CA SER A 819 41.48 -1.07 -7.12
C SER A 819 40.96 -1.32 -8.55
N VAL A 820 40.67 -2.59 -8.87
CA VAL A 820 40.19 -3.01 -10.19
C VAL A 820 38.72 -2.64 -10.39
N ALA A 821 38.40 -2.20 -11.60
CA ALA A 821 37.05 -1.84 -12.01
C ALA A 821 36.29 -3.04 -12.58
N PHE A 822 35.05 -3.23 -12.16
CA PHE A 822 34.11 -4.16 -12.79
C PHE A 822 33.62 -3.57 -14.11
N TYR A 823 33.93 -4.23 -15.23
CA TYR A 823 33.50 -3.83 -16.57
C TYR A 823 33.77 -2.33 -16.86
N ASN A 824 32.99 -1.70 -17.74
CA ASN A 824 33.05 -0.26 -18.04
C ASN A 824 32.49 0.63 -16.90
N MET A 825 32.53 0.21 -15.63
CA MET A 825 32.03 0.98 -14.48
C MET A 825 33.17 1.55 -13.63
N ASP A 826 32.97 2.72 -13.03
CA ASP A 826 33.94 3.36 -12.13
C ASP A 826 33.86 2.77 -10.71
N THR A 827 34.11 1.46 -10.60
CA THR A 827 34.16 0.74 -9.32
C THR A 827 35.60 0.50 -8.87
N GLU A 828 35.81 0.35 -7.57
CA GLU A 828 37.12 0.03 -6.99
C GLU A 828 36.96 -1.20 -6.11
N THR A 829 37.57 -2.31 -6.53
CA THR A 829 37.60 -3.57 -5.77
C THR A 829 39.04 -4.04 -5.58
N SER A 830 39.42 -4.44 -4.37
CA SER A 830 40.75 -4.95 -4.05
C SER A 830 40.67 -6.33 -3.37
N PHE A 831 41.45 -7.30 -3.84
CA PHE A 831 41.56 -8.65 -3.27
C PHE A 831 42.91 -9.30 -3.60
N GLN A 832 43.30 -10.30 -2.81
CA GLN A 832 44.60 -10.96 -2.92
C GLN A 832 44.49 -12.47 -2.72
N VAL A 833 45.28 -13.24 -3.47
CA VAL A 833 45.55 -14.66 -3.22
C VAL A 833 47.00 -14.87 -2.82
N VAL A 834 47.22 -15.75 -1.84
CA VAL A 834 48.55 -16.19 -1.40
C VAL A 834 48.61 -17.71 -1.40
N LEU A 835 49.48 -18.28 -2.24
CA LEU A 835 49.78 -19.72 -2.23
C LEU A 835 51.00 -19.95 -1.35
N VAL A 836 50.94 -20.92 -0.45
CA VAL A 836 52.02 -21.23 0.50
C VAL A 836 52.33 -22.72 0.43
N SER A 837 53.61 -23.09 0.30
CA SER A 837 54.00 -24.52 0.29
C SER A 837 55.38 -24.75 0.87
N ASN A 838 55.60 -25.98 1.35
CA ASN A 838 56.93 -26.50 1.70
C ASN A 838 57.42 -27.59 0.72
N GLY A 839 56.66 -27.90 -0.33
CA GLY A 839 56.90 -28.98 -1.29
C GLY A 839 55.99 -30.20 -1.09
N ASP A 840 55.58 -30.48 0.14
CA ASP A 840 54.68 -31.60 0.49
C ASP A 840 53.26 -31.10 0.85
N LEU A 841 53.18 -30.11 1.74
CA LEU A 841 51.95 -29.46 2.16
C LEU A 841 51.73 -28.15 1.39
N SER A 842 50.48 -27.82 1.11
CA SER A 842 50.13 -26.61 0.37
C SER A 842 48.85 -25.97 0.91
N PHE A 843 48.83 -24.64 0.86
CA PHE A 843 47.71 -23.84 1.34
C PHE A 843 47.42 -22.69 0.39
N VAL A 844 46.15 -22.30 0.36
CA VAL A 844 45.65 -21.13 -0.37
C VAL A 844 45.01 -20.19 0.64
N LEU A 845 45.44 -18.93 0.64
CA LEU A 845 44.82 -17.85 1.41
C LEU A 845 44.15 -16.88 0.44
N PHE A 846 42.92 -16.49 0.72
CA PHE A 846 42.26 -15.35 0.09
C PHE A 846 42.15 -14.23 1.11
N ASN A 847 42.58 -13.03 0.74
CA ASN A 847 42.41 -11.81 1.53
C ASN A 847 41.53 -10.84 0.73
N TYR A 848 40.43 -10.41 1.34
CA TYR A 848 39.50 -9.47 0.75
C TYR A 848 39.73 -8.08 1.30
N GLY A 849 39.86 -7.14 0.37
CA GLY A 849 40.02 -5.74 0.64
C GLY A 849 38.66 -5.03 0.61
N ARG A 850 38.64 -3.81 0.10
CA ARG A 850 37.40 -3.09 -0.23
C ARG A 850 36.74 -3.79 -1.42
N ILE A 851 35.49 -4.24 -1.27
CA ILE A 851 34.73 -4.90 -2.32
C ILE A 851 33.48 -4.09 -2.68
N SER A 852 33.29 -3.80 -3.96
CA SER A 852 32.09 -3.14 -4.49
C SER A 852 30.89 -4.08 -4.51
N ASP A 853 29.67 -3.61 -4.24
CA ASP A 853 28.44 -4.42 -4.37
C ASP A 853 27.90 -4.47 -5.81
N VAL A 854 28.37 -3.60 -6.73
CA VAL A 854 27.89 -3.48 -8.13
C VAL A 854 28.27 -4.69 -9.01
N ILE A 855 29.01 -5.64 -8.46
CA ILE A 855 29.55 -6.77 -9.20
C ILE A 855 28.39 -7.74 -9.51
N SER A 856 28.07 -7.90 -10.79
CA SER A 856 27.15 -8.94 -11.25
C SER A 856 27.98 -10.13 -11.77
N TYR A 857 27.55 -11.35 -11.46
CA TYR A 857 28.24 -12.59 -11.85
C TYR A 857 29.67 -12.69 -11.28
N ALA A 858 29.76 -13.03 -9.99
CA ALA A 858 31.02 -13.33 -9.33
C ALA A 858 31.04 -14.74 -8.74
N GLU A 859 32.23 -15.33 -8.70
CA GLU A 859 32.51 -16.60 -8.02
C GLU A 859 33.77 -16.41 -7.14
N ALA A 860 33.80 -16.99 -5.94
CA ALA A 860 34.97 -16.93 -5.06
C ALA A 860 35.21 -18.28 -4.41
N GLY A 861 36.41 -18.83 -4.54
CA GLY A 861 36.73 -20.18 -4.09
C GLY A 861 37.76 -20.91 -4.96
N TYR A 862 37.62 -22.22 -5.07
CA TYR A 862 38.52 -23.07 -5.87
C TYR A 862 37.75 -24.27 -6.44
N ASN A 863 38.27 -24.87 -7.51
CA ASN A 863 37.73 -26.09 -8.11
C ASN A 863 38.83 -26.90 -8.79
N THR A 864 38.69 -28.22 -8.81
CA THR A 864 39.51 -29.12 -9.62
C THR A 864 38.87 -29.39 -10.97
N ALA A 865 39.67 -29.77 -11.97
CA ALA A 865 39.22 -30.03 -13.34
C ALA A 865 38.07 -31.06 -13.43
N ASP A 866 38.05 -32.03 -12.52
CA ASP A 866 37.01 -33.06 -12.39
C ASP A 866 35.89 -32.69 -11.41
N SER A 867 35.94 -31.49 -10.83
CA SER A 867 35.07 -30.99 -9.76
C SER A 867 35.01 -31.85 -8.50
N ALA A 868 35.93 -32.79 -8.34
CA ALA A 868 36.01 -33.66 -7.16
C ALA A 868 36.33 -32.88 -5.88
N HIS A 869 37.06 -31.76 -6.01
CA HIS A 869 37.36 -30.85 -4.91
C HIS A 869 37.00 -29.41 -5.32
N HIS A 870 35.95 -28.86 -4.70
CA HIS A 870 35.52 -27.49 -4.95
C HIS A 870 34.96 -26.84 -3.68
N TYR A 871 35.02 -25.50 -3.63
CA TYR A 871 34.39 -24.70 -2.58
C TYR A 871 33.96 -23.35 -3.17
N ASN A 872 32.75 -22.89 -2.85
CA ASN A 872 32.22 -21.59 -3.27
C ASN A 872 31.84 -20.75 -2.03
N ILE A 873 32.60 -19.69 -1.75
CA ILE A 873 32.45 -18.82 -0.59
C ILE A 873 31.13 -18.04 -0.64
N LEU A 874 30.71 -17.59 -1.83
CA LEU A 874 29.51 -16.79 -2.05
C LEU A 874 28.20 -17.57 -1.81
N SER A 875 28.28 -18.88 -1.54
CA SER A 875 27.14 -19.65 -1.04
C SER A 875 26.68 -19.23 0.37
N SER A 876 27.54 -18.52 1.11
CA SER A 876 27.34 -18.18 2.53
C SER A 876 27.41 -16.68 2.86
N THR A 877 27.68 -15.84 1.86
CA THR A 877 27.84 -14.39 2.03
C THR A 877 27.55 -13.65 0.72
N SER A 878 27.29 -12.35 0.79
CA SER A 878 27.19 -11.49 -0.40
C SER A 878 28.58 -11.07 -0.90
N ILE A 879 28.67 -10.55 -2.13
CA ILE A 879 29.95 -10.15 -2.72
C ILE A 879 30.62 -9.05 -1.89
N ALA A 880 29.91 -7.98 -1.55
CA ALA A 880 30.41 -6.96 -0.64
C ALA A 880 30.66 -7.49 0.79
N GLY A 881 29.98 -8.56 1.19
CA GLY A 881 30.21 -9.27 2.45
C GLY A 881 31.55 -9.99 2.54
N LEU A 882 32.25 -10.21 1.41
CA LEU A 882 33.55 -10.89 1.39
C LEU A 882 34.60 -10.21 2.27
N THR A 883 34.58 -8.87 2.34
CA THR A 883 35.43 -8.03 3.21
C THR A 883 35.39 -8.46 4.68
N PHE A 884 34.29 -9.07 5.13
CA PHE A 884 34.11 -9.51 6.52
C PHE A 884 33.99 -11.02 6.69
N SER A 885 33.70 -11.73 5.60
CA SER A 885 33.63 -13.19 5.59
C SER A 885 34.97 -13.81 6.01
N LYS A 886 34.92 -14.95 6.70
CA LYS A 886 36.12 -15.64 7.19
C LYS A 886 35.85 -17.10 7.51
N ASN A 887 36.87 -17.95 7.36
CA ASN A 887 36.89 -19.29 7.97
C ASN A 887 38.00 -19.46 9.02
N VAL A 888 38.84 -18.44 9.18
CA VAL A 888 39.84 -18.32 10.25
C VAL A 888 39.53 -17.08 11.09
N ASN A 889 40.21 -16.90 12.22
CA ASN A 889 39.93 -15.79 13.14
C ASN A 889 40.46 -14.41 12.66
N VAL A 890 40.32 -14.10 11.36
CA VAL A 890 40.74 -12.86 10.72
C VAL A 890 39.67 -12.45 9.71
N ASN A 891 39.11 -11.23 9.84
CA ASN A 891 38.08 -10.73 8.92
C ASN A 891 38.62 -10.61 7.50
N GLY A 892 37.78 -10.96 6.52
CA GLY A 892 38.13 -10.91 5.10
C GLY A 892 39.16 -11.97 4.69
N ARG A 893 39.42 -12.99 5.54
CA ARG A 893 40.44 -14.01 5.26
C ARG A 893 39.87 -15.41 5.23
N TRP A 894 40.15 -16.11 4.14
CA TRP A 894 39.86 -17.53 3.96
C TRP A 894 41.14 -18.31 3.75
N VAL A 895 41.29 -19.46 4.41
CA VAL A 895 42.47 -20.32 4.30
C VAL A 895 42.04 -21.77 4.05
N PHE A 896 42.62 -22.41 3.04
CA PHE A 896 42.33 -23.78 2.65
C PHE A 896 43.63 -24.58 2.54
N GLN A 897 43.65 -25.80 3.08
CA GLN A 897 44.70 -26.77 2.81
C GLN A 897 44.39 -27.47 1.48
N THR A 898 45.38 -27.56 0.58
CA THR A 898 45.19 -27.98 -0.82
C THR A 898 46.12 -29.10 -1.26
N ASP A 899 46.88 -29.75 -0.38
CA ASP A 899 47.78 -30.86 -0.75
C ASP A 899 47.10 -32.23 -0.82
N GLY A 900 46.02 -32.44 -0.05
CA GLY A 900 45.42 -33.77 0.12
C GLY A 900 44.59 -34.27 -1.06
N SER A 901 44.68 -35.57 -1.36
CA SER A 901 43.67 -36.30 -2.15
C SER A 901 42.61 -36.88 -1.21
N CYS A 902 41.37 -36.41 -1.25
CA CYS A 902 40.35 -36.90 -0.32
C CYS A 902 39.84 -38.29 -0.76
N VAL A 903 40.20 -39.35 -0.03
CA VAL A 903 39.49 -40.64 -0.12
C VAL A 903 38.15 -40.47 0.59
N LYS A 904 37.03 -40.75 -0.09
CA LYS A 904 35.68 -40.72 0.50
C LYS A 904 35.61 -41.64 1.72
N ALA A 905 35.69 -41.10 2.93
CA ALA A 905 35.37 -41.83 4.15
C ALA A 905 33.88 -41.65 4.46
N TYR A 906 33.10 -42.72 4.30
CA TYR A 906 31.71 -42.74 4.75
C TYR A 906 31.67 -42.85 6.28
N LYS A 907 31.24 -41.78 6.97
CA LYS A 907 30.94 -41.84 8.41
C LYS A 907 29.57 -42.49 8.60
N VAL A 908 29.54 -43.80 8.86
CA VAL A 908 28.30 -44.51 9.22
C VAL A 908 27.99 -44.25 10.69
N PHE A 909 26.92 -43.52 11.00
CA PHE A 909 26.39 -43.43 12.36
C PHE A 909 25.53 -44.66 12.66
N LEU A 910 26.05 -45.60 13.45
CA LEU A 910 25.27 -46.69 14.03
C LEU A 910 24.52 -46.17 15.27
N ARG A 911 23.20 -45.95 15.15
CA ARG A 911 22.32 -45.86 16.34
C ARG A 911 21.85 -47.26 16.71
N VAL A 912 22.35 -47.79 17.82
CA VAL A 912 21.87 -49.05 18.38
C VAL A 912 20.69 -48.77 19.32
N HIS A 913 19.49 -49.18 18.93
CA HIS A 913 18.36 -49.26 19.86
C HIS A 913 18.30 -50.66 20.47
N VAL A 914 18.56 -50.77 21.77
CA VAL A 914 18.32 -52.00 22.53
C VAL A 914 16.94 -51.90 23.16
N THR A 915 15.99 -52.73 22.74
CA THR A 915 14.71 -52.89 23.44
C THR A 915 14.64 -54.27 24.08
N SER A 916 14.58 -54.33 25.42
CA SER A 916 14.19 -55.54 26.14
C SER A 916 12.67 -55.55 26.31
N LYS A 917 11.97 -56.45 25.61
CA LYS A 917 10.57 -56.76 25.93
C LYS A 917 10.53 -57.76 27.09
N GLY A 918 9.64 -57.50 28.04
CA GLY A 918 9.71 -57.99 29.42
C GLY A 918 9.84 -59.49 29.62
N LEU A 919 10.67 -59.84 30.61
CA LEU A 919 10.72 -61.14 31.26
C LEU A 919 10.72 -60.89 32.77
N GLN A 920 9.70 -61.38 33.47
CA GLN A 920 9.65 -61.40 34.93
C GLN A 920 10.69 -62.41 35.44
N LEU A 921 11.56 -61.96 36.34
CA LEU A 921 12.57 -62.78 37.01
C LEU A 921 11.93 -63.60 38.14
N ASN A 922 12.16 -64.93 38.13
CA ASN A 922 11.90 -65.81 39.26
C ASN A 922 13.22 -66.05 40.02
N PRO A 923 13.34 -65.86 41.35
CA PRO A 923 14.64 -65.70 42.01
C PRO A 923 15.45 -66.98 42.31
N LYS A 924 15.21 -68.11 41.65
CA LYS A 924 15.77 -69.41 42.08
C LYS A 924 16.50 -70.27 41.03
N ASP A 925 16.90 -69.73 39.90
CA ASP A 925 17.73 -70.49 38.94
C ASP A 925 18.79 -69.60 38.27
N PRO A 926 20.10 -69.85 38.48
CA PRO A 926 21.15 -69.04 37.87
C PRO A 926 21.70 -69.72 36.61
N GLN A 927 20.86 -70.03 35.61
CA GLN A 927 21.39 -70.44 34.29
C GLN A 927 20.54 -69.93 33.11
N LEU A 928 21.24 -69.24 32.20
CA LEU A 928 20.94 -68.98 30.78
C LEU A 928 19.70 -68.14 30.43
N ILE A 929 19.94 -66.88 30.04
CA ILE A 929 19.07 -66.17 29.10
C ILE A 929 19.89 -65.76 27.87
N GLN A 930 19.67 -66.45 26.76
CA GLN A 930 20.06 -66.03 25.43
C GLN A 930 19.28 -64.75 25.08
N THR A 931 19.97 -63.64 24.90
CA THR A 931 19.37 -62.42 24.35
C THR A 931 19.49 -62.48 22.83
N VAL A 932 18.37 -62.60 22.12
CA VAL A 932 18.32 -62.42 20.66
C VAL A 932 18.24 -60.92 20.37
N ILE A 933 19.30 -60.35 19.79
CA ILE A 933 19.37 -58.94 19.38
C ILE A 933 18.88 -58.83 17.94
N TYR A 934 17.85 -58.03 17.71
CA TYR A 934 17.41 -57.65 16.36
C TYR A 934 18.14 -56.39 15.92
N PHE A 935 18.80 -56.45 14.76
CA PHE A 935 19.39 -55.28 14.11
C PHE A 935 18.46 -54.79 13.01
N SER A 936 18.02 -53.53 13.09
CA SER A 936 17.35 -52.85 11.98
C SER A 936 18.19 -51.63 11.56
N VAL A 937 18.63 -51.64 10.30
CA VAL A 937 19.40 -50.56 9.68
C VAL A 937 18.41 -49.62 8.98
N PHE A 938 18.42 -48.34 9.37
CA PHE A 938 17.70 -47.29 8.65
C PHE A 938 18.72 -46.45 7.87
N LEU A 939 18.55 -46.35 6.55
CA LEU A 939 19.25 -45.39 5.70
C LEU A 939 18.35 -44.15 5.52
N PRO A 940 18.73 -42.95 5.97
CA PRO A 940 17.99 -41.73 5.66
C PRO A 940 18.22 -41.31 4.21
N ASN A 941 17.22 -40.65 3.62
CA ASN A 941 17.27 -40.09 2.27
C ASN A 941 18.41 -39.07 2.12
N TYR A 942 19.06 -39.13 0.96
CA TYR A 942 20.18 -38.30 0.53
C TYR A 942 19.81 -36.81 0.48
N TYR A 943 20.58 -35.97 1.17
CA TYR A 943 20.82 -34.57 0.81
C TYR A 943 22.34 -34.39 0.71
N GLU A 944 22.83 -33.97 -0.45
CA GLU A 944 24.23 -33.62 -0.66
C GLU A 944 24.55 -32.30 0.05
N THR A 945 25.33 -32.37 1.11
CA THR A 945 26.02 -31.20 1.67
C THR A 945 27.51 -31.38 1.41
N SER A 946 28.10 -30.48 0.61
CA SER A 946 29.54 -30.37 0.40
C SER A 946 30.22 -29.96 1.72
N VAL A 947 30.77 -30.94 2.43
CA VAL A 947 31.60 -30.68 3.62
C VAL A 947 33.04 -30.47 3.13
N PRO A 948 33.71 -29.34 3.43
CA PRO A 948 35.13 -29.18 3.11
C PRO A 948 35.94 -30.26 3.84
N CYS A 949 37.02 -30.76 3.23
CA CYS A 949 37.92 -31.76 3.82
C CYS A 949 38.68 -31.16 5.02
N PHE A 950 37.98 -30.92 6.15
CA PHE A 950 38.60 -30.73 7.44
C PHE A 950 38.67 -32.10 8.13
N GLN A 951 39.92 -32.55 8.30
CA GLN A 951 40.34 -33.74 9.05
C GLN A 951 39.91 -35.10 8.47
N CYS A 952 40.78 -35.66 7.64
CA CYS A 952 40.89 -37.11 7.48
C CYS A 952 42.19 -37.59 8.14
N ARG A 953 42.12 -37.94 9.42
CA ARG A 953 42.77 -39.14 9.98
C ARG A 953 41.91 -39.71 11.09
#